data_AF-A0A5P8E9V4-F1
#
_entry.id   AF-A0A5P8E9V4-F1
#
_cell.length_a   1.000
_cell.length_b   1.000
_cell.length_c   1.000
_cell.angle_alpha   90.00
_cell.angle_beta   90.00
_cell.angle_gamma   90.00
#
_symmetry.space_group_name_H-M   'P 1'
#
loop_
_entity.id
_entity.type
_entity.pdbx_description
1 polymer ?
#
loop_
_entity_poly.entity_id
_entity_poly.type
_entity_poly.pdbx_seq_one_letter_code
_entity_poly.pdbx_strand_id
1 'polypeptide(L)'
;MNFKKLLLCGFALMAVSASAQELKDGYISWGPGSSDFPSTLNTWTPGSQVTEDDNFFISRVKPRERFRNQKTQVNTSLTAANDKKLLAWLPVNSSSKNGLPDGVFDSEVFTMWPYVTHWGNWTAPVGRIPGAFLDVAHKNGVAVSGVASIPWGNINTQPNWMNFLNTLPNYTEKAAQFFKYYGIDGIGYNSEFTGGYSYMSKIRNFHANLVKEMRKVNPLFENLWYDGTNDNGTIQFDNGLYTHNDDNFGNGDNVRTSLFFNYNWNSDALLSSSATYARTINRDPLDLYAGVNMQGGQPGSDSWPVLKNYPISIGLWGAHSTNMFWESRGELGSAPEQNQRAYMLRTESWFTGGTRNPANCPEVISSMKYTAYNTNFHGMSTFMSARSSLKWDLNEEPFISYFNIGNGKFFNWKGKQENDREWYNVGVQDYLPTWRWWFSNGLLTTSVPSSGLDAEFVWDDAYVGGSTARIYGSAADEYLHLFKTDFALQTGDVITFRYKVMKGSADINLVLTTVNSERVAVDESAMSLLTTSQDTDEDVWVEKTFTVGSSLSGKELALVALHFQNASDLNLYLGEFSIVRGTAATPAKPVVTKTQVLSYTRKGYDGKIIFEMPNDKATGEPCYNLDVKTSFFKLWAQQEGCEPVFMGITTSWAGMYYSAPLNLKAASHNIRFGVSATSLDHKSDSEIAWGDYLNPGTYVFNDDVQIDKTTIKPNEEFTMSFVDPAHEDASWVLLDAAGNTVFSATGHTVTCPGLPEIGSYNLRVRGPHYNSAGTSRLNTSRTFASFVQITSEGVGALPQIYTLTGNGEEADITVEAGDEVAMAYTGRKADGAGSQGVNMNEQRFGASCANLGIANKQPFTVAFWLKLNKVQDGTQFFSVANKNDGWPLTDWGWVWSTIGGSGNLGWITFRNSIQAENPPSVVYKYDNTKLPVGNWVHLALAVDFNSSGQMHFELYINGEKETPSGGRVNGTDTSGDPGYQNFTYVIDEYDVLAIGGTAHGRVGIDGVIDNFQVWKKAITADEAKLSMGDLNPSSLPSGLTYFWDLETAAEGTKFMSKGSGASIPCGVHTYTASGGEGQGIITWQTPEYTSGCPFISGTAFPVETKPEWKAKKATIVESEGTDQAGSAKLTYAKGGDYSVTLTLANSLGSDSKTFSVIKVDATDAIGSVAETEMKAYTVGEDVFVDFAETGNYGVALYTIDGRCIVQKSVTVGGKEKVRIHAPQQGVYILRVEKDGKTVRSAKLLRK
;
A
#
# COMPACT_ATOMS: atom_id res chain seq x y z
N MET A 1 23.07 11.39 13.37
CA MET A 1 23.46 10.31 12.42
C MET A 1 22.37 9.25 12.49
N ASN A 2 21.39 9.30 11.59
CA ASN A 2 20.22 8.41 11.61
C ASN A 2 20.57 7.07 10.94
N PHE A 3 21.21 6.17 11.69
CA PHE A 3 21.55 4.80 11.23
C PHE A 3 20.32 3.89 10.98
N LYS A 4 19.10 4.35 11.29
CA LYS A 4 17.88 3.52 11.31
C LYS A 4 17.18 3.29 9.96
N LYS A 5 17.70 3.77 8.82
CA LYS A 5 16.96 3.71 7.53
C LYS A 5 17.51 2.78 6.46
N LEU A 6 18.64 2.10 6.66
CA LEU A 6 19.12 1.08 5.73
C LEU A 6 19.80 -0.02 6.52
N LEU A 7 19.26 -1.24 6.47
CA LEU A 7 19.98 -2.53 6.49
C LEU A 7 19.03 -3.63 6.99
N LEU A 8 18.36 -4.27 6.03
CA LEU A 8 17.78 -5.60 6.20
C LEU A 8 18.07 -6.36 4.91
N CYS A 9 19.34 -6.75 4.74
CA CYS A 9 19.78 -7.63 3.68
C CYS A 9 20.40 -8.86 4.33
N GLY A 10 19.53 -9.77 4.79
CA GLY A 10 19.84 -11.19 4.94
C GLY A 10 19.02 -11.91 3.88
N PHE A 11 19.70 -12.62 2.97
CA PHE A 11 19.25 -13.13 1.66
C PHE A 11 19.33 -12.12 0.52
N ALA A 12 20.38 -12.23 -0.29
CA ALA A 12 20.50 -11.53 -1.57
C ALA A 12 19.53 -12.14 -2.59
N LEU A 13 18.37 -11.51 -2.75
CA LEU A 13 17.50 -11.73 -3.90
C LEU A 13 18.11 -11.02 -5.12
N MET A 14 18.78 -11.75 -5.99
CA MET A 14 18.73 -11.45 -7.44
C MET A 14 17.43 -12.03 -8.05
N ALA A 15 16.31 -11.90 -7.34
CA ALA A 15 15.01 -12.09 -7.95
C ALA A 15 14.67 -10.80 -8.68
N VAL A 16 14.62 -10.88 -10.01
CA VAL A 16 13.65 -10.08 -10.73
C VAL A 16 12.31 -10.36 -10.06
N SER A 17 11.55 -9.32 -9.76
CA SER A 17 10.18 -9.48 -9.28
C SER A 17 9.39 -10.32 -10.29
N ALA A 18 9.32 -11.64 -10.11
CA ALA A 18 8.13 -12.36 -10.49
C ALA A 18 6.99 -11.59 -9.84
N SER A 19 6.06 -11.07 -10.64
CA SER A 19 4.95 -10.25 -10.18
C SER A 19 4.39 -10.80 -8.88
N ALA A 20 4.07 -9.93 -7.92
CA ALA A 20 3.23 -10.34 -6.81
C ALA A 20 2.04 -11.12 -7.38
N GLN A 21 1.59 -12.15 -6.65
CA GLN A 21 0.34 -12.79 -7.05
C GLN A 21 -0.76 -11.75 -6.88
N GLU A 22 -1.24 -11.24 -8.01
CA GLU A 22 -2.17 -10.13 -8.11
C GLU A 22 -3.33 -10.51 -9.03
N LEU A 23 -4.38 -9.68 -9.06
CA LEU A 23 -5.49 -9.82 -9.99
C LEU A 23 -4.98 -9.69 -11.43
N LYS A 24 -5.15 -10.74 -12.22
CA LYS A 24 -4.79 -10.77 -13.65
C LYS A 24 -6.04 -10.74 -14.54
N ASP A 25 -5.83 -10.32 -15.79
CA ASP A 25 -6.86 -10.39 -16.82
C ASP A 25 -7.45 -11.81 -16.92
N GLY A 26 -8.78 -11.88 -16.95
CA GLY A 26 -9.53 -13.12 -17.03
C GLY A 26 -9.77 -13.84 -15.70
N TYR A 27 -9.22 -13.39 -14.57
CA TYR A 27 -9.53 -13.99 -13.26
C TYR A 27 -11.00 -13.77 -12.87
N ILE A 28 -11.52 -12.57 -13.16
CA ILE A 28 -12.91 -12.16 -12.91
C ILE A 28 -13.52 -11.64 -14.21
N SER A 29 -14.65 -12.20 -14.62
CA SER A 29 -15.38 -11.82 -15.82
C SER A 29 -16.31 -10.63 -15.57
N TRP A 30 -15.92 -9.47 -16.10
CA TRP A 30 -16.67 -8.22 -16.00
C TRP A 30 -18.00 -8.22 -16.74
N GLY A 31 -18.11 -8.95 -17.86
CA GLY A 31 -19.26 -8.91 -18.75
C GLY A 31 -19.22 -7.74 -19.75
N PRO A 32 -20.35 -7.40 -20.39
CA PRO A 32 -20.42 -6.36 -21.42
C PRO A 32 -20.16 -4.94 -20.90
N GLY A 33 -19.66 -4.06 -21.78
CA GLY A 33 -19.38 -2.65 -21.44
C GLY A 33 -20.61 -1.74 -21.46
N SER A 34 -20.43 -0.47 -21.13
CA SER A 34 -21.54 0.51 -20.98
C SER A 34 -22.44 0.62 -22.20
N SER A 35 -21.89 0.65 -23.43
CA SER A 35 -22.71 0.78 -24.64
C SER A 35 -23.62 -0.42 -24.90
N ASP A 36 -23.31 -1.58 -24.32
CA ASP A 36 -24.07 -2.82 -24.44
C ASP A 36 -25.07 -3.03 -23.29
N PHE A 37 -25.15 -2.08 -22.34
CA PHE A 37 -26.01 -2.20 -21.18
C PHE A 37 -27.50 -2.40 -21.54
N PRO A 38 -28.09 -1.75 -22.56
CA PRO A 38 -29.48 -2.02 -22.95
C PRO A 38 -29.68 -3.43 -23.50
N SER A 39 -28.68 -4.00 -24.18
CA SER A 39 -28.70 -5.40 -24.62
C SER A 39 -28.60 -6.35 -23.42
N THR A 40 -27.77 -6.01 -22.44
CA THR A 40 -27.65 -6.74 -21.16
C THR A 40 -28.99 -6.72 -20.42
N LEU A 41 -29.63 -5.56 -20.30
CA LEU A 41 -30.96 -5.44 -19.72
C LEU A 41 -31.99 -6.25 -20.51
N ASN A 42 -31.94 -6.26 -21.85
CA ASN A 42 -32.90 -7.04 -22.64
C ASN A 42 -32.87 -8.54 -22.30
N THR A 43 -31.68 -9.13 -22.16
CA THR A 43 -31.52 -10.58 -21.90
C THR A 43 -31.58 -10.96 -20.43
N TRP A 44 -31.17 -10.07 -19.53
CA TRP A 44 -31.20 -10.31 -18.09
C TRP A 44 -32.64 -10.49 -17.58
N THR A 45 -32.84 -11.28 -16.55
CA THR A 45 -34.09 -11.35 -15.78
C THR A 45 -33.76 -11.25 -14.29
N PRO A 46 -34.66 -10.76 -13.43
CA PRO A 46 -34.41 -10.65 -12.00
C PRO A 46 -33.84 -11.95 -11.40
N GLY A 47 -32.65 -11.88 -10.81
CA GLY A 47 -31.95 -13.01 -10.19
C GLY A 47 -31.13 -13.90 -11.14
N SER A 48 -31.17 -13.67 -12.46
CA SER A 48 -30.28 -14.36 -13.40
C SER A 48 -28.88 -13.73 -13.41
N GLN A 49 -27.88 -14.52 -13.80
CA GLN A 49 -26.49 -14.08 -13.89
C GLN A 49 -26.21 -13.34 -15.22
N VAL A 50 -25.46 -12.24 -15.15
CA VAL A 50 -24.81 -11.61 -16.33
C VAL A 50 -23.54 -12.39 -16.67
N THR A 51 -22.72 -12.68 -15.66
CA THR A 51 -21.59 -13.63 -15.76
C THR A 51 -21.61 -14.57 -14.56
N GLU A 52 -20.86 -15.67 -14.66
CA GLU A 52 -20.66 -16.59 -13.53
C GLU A 52 -20.00 -15.94 -12.30
N ASP A 53 -19.36 -14.77 -12.48
CA ASP A 53 -18.63 -14.02 -11.44
C ASP A 53 -19.48 -12.90 -10.81
N ASP A 54 -20.79 -12.92 -11.00
CA ASP A 54 -21.71 -11.86 -10.55
C ASP A 54 -21.62 -11.52 -9.05
N ASN A 55 -21.28 -12.48 -8.19
CA ASN A 55 -21.10 -12.23 -6.76
C ASN A 55 -19.93 -11.28 -6.44
N PHE A 56 -19.01 -11.02 -7.37
CA PHE A 56 -18.01 -9.95 -7.25
C PHE A 56 -18.58 -8.55 -7.55
N PHE A 57 -19.77 -8.44 -8.14
CA PHE A 57 -20.39 -7.19 -8.60
C PHE A 57 -21.72 -6.87 -7.90
N ILE A 58 -22.16 -7.72 -6.96
CA ILE A 58 -23.37 -7.48 -6.15
C ILE A 58 -22.93 -6.89 -4.81
N SER A 59 -23.47 -5.73 -4.47
CA SER A 59 -23.32 -5.20 -3.10
C SER A 59 -24.09 -6.06 -2.10
N ARG A 60 -23.42 -6.43 -1.01
CA ARG A 60 -23.99 -7.19 0.12
C ARG A 60 -24.17 -6.33 1.37
N VAL A 61 -23.88 -5.04 1.29
CA VAL A 61 -24.17 -4.04 2.31
C VAL A 61 -25.32 -3.13 1.85
N LYS A 62 -26.33 -2.97 2.70
CA LYS A 62 -27.47 -2.09 2.42
C LYS A 62 -27.01 -0.62 2.46
N PRO A 63 -27.38 0.22 1.46
CA PRO A 63 -27.11 1.66 1.50
C PRO A 63 -27.62 2.29 2.79
N ARG A 64 -26.74 2.99 3.52
CA ARG A 64 -27.11 3.69 4.75
C ARG A 64 -27.46 5.14 4.50
N GLU A 65 -28.47 5.62 5.21
CA GLU A 65 -28.73 7.05 5.29
C GLU A 65 -27.77 7.76 6.22
N ARG A 66 -27.44 9.00 5.87
CA ARG A 66 -26.66 9.89 6.72
C ARG A 66 -27.56 10.72 7.63
N PHE A 67 -26.98 11.35 8.64
CA PHE A 67 -27.63 12.37 9.45
C PHE A 67 -26.71 13.58 9.65
N ARG A 68 -27.32 14.68 10.12
CA ARG A 68 -26.62 15.91 10.50
C ARG A 68 -26.87 16.18 11.99
N ASN A 69 -25.79 16.29 12.75
CA ASN A 69 -25.82 16.90 14.08
C ASN A 69 -25.11 18.27 14.00
N GLN A 70 -25.89 19.36 13.97
CA GLN A 70 -25.35 20.72 13.83
C GLN A 70 -24.45 21.15 15.00
N LYS A 71 -24.69 20.62 16.20
CA LYS A 71 -23.95 20.98 17.43
C LYS A 71 -22.56 20.34 17.50
N THR A 72 -22.27 19.36 16.64
CA THR A 72 -20.95 18.70 16.49
C THR A 72 -20.17 19.21 15.27
N GLN A 73 -20.65 20.26 14.58
CA GLN A 73 -19.95 20.79 13.42
C GLN A 73 -18.79 21.69 13.83
N VAL A 74 -17.65 21.49 13.17
CA VAL A 74 -16.50 22.38 13.26
C VAL A 74 -16.87 23.77 12.74
N ASN A 75 -17.38 23.84 11.50
CA ASN A 75 -17.97 25.05 10.95
C ASN A 75 -19.47 25.13 11.28
N THR A 76 -19.79 25.87 12.34
CA THR A 76 -21.17 26.02 12.84
C THR A 76 -22.10 26.82 11.92
N SER A 77 -21.56 27.52 10.90
CA SER A 77 -22.34 28.27 9.91
C SER A 77 -22.98 27.38 8.82
N LEU A 78 -22.60 26.11 8.74
CA LEU A 78 -23.16 25.17 7.75
C LEU A 78 -24.54 24.65 8.19
N THR A 79 -25.53 24.92 7.36
CA THR A 79 -26.95 24.52 7.47
C THR A 79 -27.32 23.58 6.32
N ALA A 80 -28.53 23.01 6.33
CA ALA A 80 -28.96 22.14 5.23
C ALA A 80 -28.97 22.85 3.86
N ALA A 81 -29.18 24.17 3.84
CA ALA A 81 -29.30 24.96 2.61
C ALA A 81 -27.94 25.34 1.96
N ASN A 82 -26.82 25.15 2.66
CA ASN A 82 -25.48 25.54 2.17
C ASN A 82 -24.39 24.50 2.45
N ASP A 83 -24.73 23.34 3.00
CA ASP A 83 -23.82 22.22 3.23
C ASP A 83 -23.57 21.46 1.92
N LYS A 84 -22.54 21.88 1.19
CA LYS A 84 -22.26 21.43 -0.18
C LYS A 84 -22.17 19.91 -0.31
N LYS A 85 -22.69 19.37 -1.39
CA LYS A 85 -22.46 17.98 -1.81
C LYS A 85 -21.10 17.90 -2.54
N LEU A 86 -20.57 16.69 -2.62
CA LEU A 86 -19.36 16.41 -3.40
C LEU A 86 -19.57 15.18 -4.26
N LEU A 87 -19.47 15.39 -5.56
CA LEU A 87 -19.37 14.34 -6.55
C LEU A 87 -17.89 14.09 -6.85
N ALA A 88 -17.38 12.95 -6.41
CA ALA A 88 -16.07 12.44 -6.82
C ALA A 88 -16.25 11.66 -8.13
N TRP A 89 -16.16 12.34 -9.27
CA TRP A 89 -16.31 11.71 -10.59
C TRP A 89 -14.97 11.19 -11.10
N LEU A 90 -14.43 10.21 -10.39
CA LEU A 90 -13.03 9.78 -10.47
C LEU A 90 -12.92 8.26 -10.71
N PRO A 91 -11.90 7.79 -11.45
CA PRO A 91 -11.52 6.38 -11.47
C PRO A 91 -11.14 5.87 -10.07
N VAL A 92 -11.32 4.57 -9.84
CA VAL A 92 -10.85 3.86 -8.63
C VAL A 92 -9.75 2.89 -9.05
N ASN A 93 -8.59 2.92 -8.40
CA ASN A 93 -7.41 2.15 -8.82
C ASN A 93 -7.06 2.43 -10.30
N SER A 94 -7.07 1.37 -11.11
CA SER A 94 -6.97 1.36 -12.56
C SER A 94 -8.26 0.79 -13.16
N SER A 95 -8.47 1.02 -14.45
CA SER A 95 -9.66 0.55 -15.19
C SER A 95 -9.87 -0.96 -15.18
N SER A 96 -8.83 -1.77 -14.94
CA SER A 96 -8.95 -3.24 -14.83
C SER A 96 -9.29 -3.72 -13.41
N LYS A 97 -9.04 -2.89 -12.38
CA LYS A 97 -9.21 -3.27 -10.97
C LYS A 97 -10.47 -2.66 -10.36
N ASN A 98 -10.65 -1.32 -10.42
CA ASN A 98 -11.89 -0.62 -10.04
C ASN A 98 -12.45 -0.96 -8.63
N GLY A 99 -11.60 -1.44 -7.71
CA GLY A 99 -11.97 -1.84 -6.34
C GLY A 99 -12.21 -3.34 -6.15
N LEU A 100 -11.92 -4.19 -7.15
CA LEU A 100 -11.88 -5.65 -6.98
C LEU A 100 -10.79 -6.07 -5.98
N PRO A 101 -10.99 -7.16 -5.21
CA PRO A 101 -9.95 -7.71 -4.33
C PRO A 101 -8.67 -8.04 -5.09
N ASP A 102 -7.53 -7.82 -4.45
CA ASP A 102 -6.20 -8.01 -5.05
C ASP A 102 -5.18 -8.52 -4.01
N GLY A 103 -4.07 -9.08 -4.48
CA GLY A 103 -2.93 -9.51 -3.67
C GLY A 103 -1.81 -8.48 -3.59
N VAL A 104 -2.14 -7.20 -3.86
CA VAL A 104 -1.18 -6.07 -3.87
C VAL A 104 -1.55 -5.06 -2.80
N PHE A 105 -0.63 -4.80 -1.89
CA PHE A 105 -0.80 -3.88 -0.77
C PHE A 105 -1.02 -2.43 -1.24
N ASP A 106 -0.24 -1.96 -2.22
CA ASP A 106 -0.35 -0.61 -2.79
C ASP A 106 -1.54 -0.52 -3.76
N SER A 107 -2.74 -0.64 -3.19
CA SER A 107 -4.04 -0.47 -3.83
C SER A 107 -4.81 0.68 -3.15
N GLU A 108 -5.71 1.32 -3.89
CA GLU A 108 -6.42 2.53 -3.45
C GLU A 108 -7.42 2.22 -2.33
N VAL A 109 -7.14 2.78 -1.17
CA VAL A 109 -7.96 2.71 0.05
C VAL A 109 -8.43 4.12 0.42
N PHE A 110 -9.44 4.63 -0.30
CA PHE A 110 -10.02 5.94 0.03
C PHE A 110 -10.68 5.89 1.41
N THR A 111 -10.45 6.93 2.22
CA THR A 111 -10.85 6.95 3.64
C THR A 111 -11.63 8.22 4.02
N MET A 112 -11.75 9.23 3.13
CA MET A 112 -12.40 10.53 3.43
C MET A 112 -13.91 10.53 3.09
N TRP A 113 -14.58 9.37 3.22
CA TRP A 113 -16.01 9.19 2.92
C TRP A 113 -16.96 10.20 3.56
N PRO A 114 -16.75 10.73 4.79
CA PRO A 114 -17.64 11.74 5.38
C PRO A 114 -17.91 12.97 4.52
N TYR A 115 -17.02 13.27 3.55
CA TYR A 115 -17.12 14.44 2.68
C TYR A 115 -17.61 14.13 1.27
N VAL A 116 -17.60 12.87 0.84
CA VAL A 116 -18.10 12.46 -0.50
C VAL A 116 -19.58 12.13 -0.38
N THR A 117 -20.44 12.65 -1.26
CA THR A 117 -21.87 12.28 -1.31
C THR A 117 -22.17 11.29 -2.44
N HIS A 118 -21.43 11.40 -3.54
CA HIS A 118 -21.55 10.52 -4.70
C HIS A 118 -20.15 10.22 -5.26
N TRP A 119 -19.86 8.95 -5.53
CA TRP A 119 -18.70 8.52 -6.30
C TRP A 119 -19.12 8.07 -7.70
N GLY A 120 -18.86 8.87 -8.72
CA GLY A 120 -19.02 8.44 -10.10
C GLY A 120 -17.75 7.71 -10.51
N ASN A 121 -17.76 6.37 -10.54
CA ASN A 121 -16.58 5.63 -10.96
C ASN A 121 -16.41 5.76 -12.47
N TRP A 122 -15.52 6.67 -12.88
CA TRP A 122 -15.32 7.08 -14.27
C TRP A 122 -14.95 5.93 -15.21
N THR A 123 -14.29 4.90 -14.67
CA THR A 123 -13.80 3.74 -15.42
C THR A 123 -14.70 2.52 -15.30
N ALA A 124 -15.70 2.52 -14.42
CA ALA A 124 -16.62 1.41 -14.28
C ALA A 124 -17.80 1.52 -15.27
N PRO A 125 -18.20 0.42 -15.94
CA PRO A 125 -19.40 0.41 -16.75
C PRO A 125 -20.68 0.69 -15.95
N VAL A 126 -21.69 1.31 -16.58
CA VAL A 126 -22.98 1.68 -15.95
C VAL A 126 -23.63 0.54 -15.15
N GLY A 127 -23.50 -0.71 -15.63
CA GLY A 127 -24.10 -1.88 -15.00
C GLY A 127 -23.15 -2.77 -14.19
N ARG A 128 -21.84 -2.48 -14.16
CA ARG A 128 -20.84 -3.40 -13.61
C ARG A 128 -19.83 -2.65 -12.77
N ILE A 129 -20.15 -2.51 -11.48
CA ILE A 129 -19.31 -1.88 -10.46
C ILE A 129 -18.95 -2.96 -9.45
N PRO A 130 -17.67 -3.12 -9.04
CA PRO A 130 -17.29 -4.11 -8.04
C PRO A 130 -18.09 -3.95 -6.74
N GLY A 131 -18.67 -5.06 -6.27
CA GLY A 131 -19.51 -5.11 -5.07
C GLY A 131 -18.76 -4.69 -3.80
N ALA A 132 -17.46 -5.00 -3.70
CA ALA A 132 -16.62 -4.55 -2.60
C ALA A 132 -16.52 -3.01 -2.50
N PHE A 133 -16.47 -2.32 -3.64
CA PHE A 133 -16.45 -0.85 -3.67
C PHE A 133 -17.83 -0.26 -3.34
N LEU A 134 -18.91 -0.89 -3.84
CA LEU A 134 -20.27 -0.54 -3.45
C LEU A 134 -20.49 -0.73 -1.94
N ASP A 135 -19.99 -1.82 -1.37
CA ASP A 135 -20.16 -2.15 0.04
C ASP A 135 -19.56 -1.09 0.97
N VAL A 136 -18.32 -0.67 0.72
CA VAL A 136 -17.67 0.39 1.51
C VAL A 136 -18.37 1.75 1.36
N ALA A 137 -18.85 2.07 0.15
CA ALA A 137 -19.58 3.30 -0.11
C ALA A 137 -20.95 3.30 0.59
N HIS A 138 -21.74 2.23 0.43
CA HIS A 138 -23.04 2.02 1.07
C HIS A 138 -22.96 2.06 2.59
N LYS A 139 -21.93 1.42 3.17
CA LYS A 139 -21.61 1.45 4.60
C LYS A 139 -21.49 2.90 5.10
N ASN A 140 -20.84 3.76 4.31
CA ASN A 140 -20.64 5.17 4.60
C ASN A 140 -21.76 6.09 4.09
N GLY A 141 -22.82 5.55 3.48
CA GLY A 141 -23.93 6.32 2.91
C GLY A 141 -23.55 7.20 1.72
N VAL A 142 -22.70 6.67 0.83
CA VAL A 142 -22.25 7.31 -0.42
C VAL A 142 -22.88 6.58 -1.60
N ALA A 143 -23.48 7.32 -2.52
CA ALA A 143 -23.99 6.79 -3.77
C ALA A 143 -22.83 6.44 -4.73
N VAL A 144 -22.96 5.39 -5.52
CA VAL A 144 -22.00 5.01 -6.55
C VAL A 144 -22.69 4.75 -7.89
N SER A 145 -22.14 5.35 -8.94
CA SER A 145 -22.58 5.12 -10.32
C SER A 145 -21.40 4.80 -11.24
N GLY A 146 -21.66 4.02 -12.29
CA GLY A 146 -20.75 3.87 -13.43
C GLY A 146 -21.06 4.90 -14.51
N VAL A 147 -20.21 4.99 -15.54
CA VAL A 147 -20.30 6.04 -16.57
C VAL A 147 -20.67 5.50 -17.95
N ALA A 148 -21.66 6.14 -18.56
CA ALA A 148 -21.92 6.10 -19.99
C ALA A 148 -20.96 7.08 -20.68
N SER A 149 -19.79 6.58 -21.07
CA SER A 149 -18.72 7.35 -21.70
C SER A 149 -19.01 7.62 -23.19
N ILE A 150 -20.08 8.38 -23.46
CA ILE A 150 -20.47 8.76 -24.81
C ILE A 150 -19.36 9.69 -25.36
N PRO A 151 -18.77 9.36 -26.53
CA PRO A 151 -17.66 10.14 -27.07
C PRO A 151 -18.15 11.47 -27.62
N TRP A 152 -17.23 12.43 -27.65
CA TRP A 152 -17.49 13.74 -28.24
C TRP A 152 -17.89 13.62 -29.73
N GLY A 153 -18.93 14.35 -30.14
CA GLY A 153 -19.29 14.52 -31.55
C GLY A 153 -20.72 14.13 -31.93
N ASN A 154 -20.96 13.79 -33.20
CA ASN A 154 -22.30 13.45 -33.69
C ASN A 154 -22.69 12.03 -33.31
N ILE A 155 -23.78 11.85 -32.54
CA ILE A 155 -24.21 10.54 -32.08
C ILE A 155 -24.53 9.58 -33.23
N ASN A 156 -24.95 10.10 -34.39
CA ASN A 156 -25.30 9.27 -35.54
C ASN A 156 -24.06 8.60 -36.19
N THR A 157 -22.85 9.03 -35.85
CA THR A 157 -21.60 8.36 -36.26
C THR A 157 -21.11 7.35 -35.21
N GLN A 158 -21.87 7.16 -34.12
CA GLN A 158 -21.50 6.32 -32.97
C GLN A 158 -22.59 5.24 -32.76
N PRO A 159 -22.61 4.17 -33.57
CA PRO A 159 -23.76 3.26 -33.66
C PRO A 159 -24.12 2.60 -32.33
N ASN A 160 -23.14 2.21 -31.52
CA ASN A 160 -23.38 1.57 -30.22
C ASN A 160 -24.05 2.55 -29.23
N TRP A 161 -23.60 3.80 -29.19
CA TRP A 161 -24.17 4.83 -28.30
C TRP A 161 -25.50 5.38 -28.81
N MET A 162 -25.68 5.48 -30.13
CA MET A 162 -26.98 5.76 -30.73
C MET A 162 -28.00 4.67 -30.39
N ASN A 163 -27.60 3.40 -30.46
CA ASN A 163 -28.46 2.30 -30.02
C ASN A 163 -28.73 2.37 -28.50
N PHE A 164 -27.71 2.72 -27.71
CA PHE A 164 -27.86 2.88 -26.27
C PHE A 164 -28.96 3.89 -25.92
N LEU A 165 -28.88 5.10 -26.47
CA LEU A 165 -29.84 6.20 -26.21
C LEU A 165 -31.24 5.91 -26.76
N ASN A 166 -31.36 5.13 -27.83
CA ASN A 166 -32.66 4.73 -28.37
C ASN A 166 -33.33 3.61 -27.58
N THR A 167 -32.54 2.68 -27.05
CA THR A 167 -33.05 1.41 -26.52
C THR A 167 -33.22 1.45 -25.01
N LEU A 168 -32.27 2.05 -24.27
CA LEU A 168 -32.34 2.14 -22.81
C LEU A 168 -33.68 2.68 -22.29
N PRO A 169 -34.29 3.73 -22.90
CA PRO A 169 -35.54 4.28 -22.38
C PRO A 169 -36.72 3.30 -22.33
N ASN A 170 -36.66 2.20 -23.08
CA ASN A 170 -37.71 1.17 -23.10
C ASN A 170 -37.64 0.23 -21.87
N TYR A 171 -36.61 0.34 -21.02
CA TYR A 171 -36.33 -0.61 -19.94
C TYR A 171 -36.33 0.01 -18.54
N THR A 172 -37.12 1.05 -18.29
CA THR A 172 -37.11 1.76 -16.98
C THR A 172 -37.28 0.81 -15.78
N GLU A 173 -38.35 0.01 -15.76
CA GLU A 173 -38.62 -0.92 -14.65
C GLU A 173 -37.51 -1.97 -14.49
N LYS A 174 -37.01 -2.48 -15.62
CA LYS A 174 -35.96 -3.50 -15.65
C LYS A 174 -34.61 -2.94 -15.19
N ALA A 175 -34.30 -1.69 -15.55
CA ALA A 175 -33.14 -0.97 -15.06
C ALA A 175 -33.23 -0.74 -13.54
N ALA A 176 -34.41 -0.37 -13.03
CA ALA A 176 -34.63 -0.22 -11.59
C ALA A 176 -34.43 -1.56 -10.85
N GLN A 177 -34.96 -2.66 -11.39
CA GLN A 177 -34.73 -4.00 -10.84
C GLN A 177 -33.26 -4.40 -10.86
N PHE A 178 -32.56 -4.14 -11.98
CA PHE A 178 -31.14 -4.44 -12.13
C PHE A 178 -30.30 -3.64 -11.12
N PHE A 179 -30.51 -2.33 -11.04
CA PHE A 179 -29.79 -1.46 -10.11
C PHE A 179 -30.06 -1.82 -8.65
N LYS A 180 -31.31 -2.14 -8.29
CA LYS A 180 -31.63 -2.65 -6.96
C LYS A 180 -30.88 -3.97 -6.65
N TYR A 181 -30.80 -4.89 -7.61
CA TYR A 181 -30.19 -6.20 -7.42
C TYR A 181 -28.67 -6.13 -7.24
N TYR A 182 -27.97 -5.35 -8.07
CA TYR A 182 -26.51 -5.18 -7.97
C TYR A 182 -26.09 -4.10 -6.95
N GLY A 183 -27.01 -3.23 -6.52
CA GLY A 183 -26.73 -2.14 -5.59
C GLY A 183 -26.10 -0.92 -6.28
N ILE A 184 -26.59 -0.55 -7.46
CA ILE A 184 -26.10 0.60 -8.23
C ILE A 184 -26.99 1.81 -7.94
N ASP A 185 -26.39 2.97 -7.65
CA ASP A 185 -27.10 4.15 -7.14
C ASP A 185 -27.36 5.23 -8.20
N GLY A 186 -27.08 4.95 -9.47
CA GLY A 186 -27.31 5.91 -10.53
C GLY A 186 -26.64 5.58 -11.85
N ILE A 187 -26.80 6.50 -12.79
CA ILE A 187 -26.09 6.50 -14.08
C ILE A 187 -25.38 7.84 -14.25
N GLY A 188 -24.07 7.82 -14.50
CA GLY A 188 -23.33 8.99 -14.96
C GLY A 188 -23.25 9.04 -16.48
N TYR A 189 -23.33 10.24 -17.05
CA TYR A 189 -23.22 10.47 -18.51
C TYR A 189 -22.11 11.45 -18.83
N ASN A 190 -21.08 11.00 -19.57
CA ASN A 190 -20.21 11.93 -20.28
C ASN A 190 -20.95 12.44 -21.53
N SER A 191 -21.84 13.42 -21.36
CA SER A 191 -22.74 13.92 -22.38
C SER A 191 -22.09 15.01 -23.22
N GLU A 192 -21.30 14.58 -24.22
CA GLU A 192 -20.54 15.46 -25.13
C GLU A 192 -20.96 15.31 -26.60
N PHE A 193 -22.24 15.06 -26.86
CA PHE A 193 -22.71 14.71 -28.19
C PHE A 193 -23.72 15.72 -28.77
N THR A 194 -23.79 15.75 -30.09
CA THR A 194 -24.90 16.33 -30.86
C THR A 194 -25.73 15.20 -31.48
N GLY A 195 -27.05 15.24 -31.32
CA GLY A 195 -27.93 14.20 -31.81
C GLY A 195 -29.39 14.61 -32.04
N GLY A 196 -29.81 15.76 -31.50
CA GLY A 196 -31.17 16.28 -31.67
C GLY A 196 -32.14 15.92 -30.53
N TYR A 197 -33.25 16.65 -30.49
CA TYR A 197 -34.24 16.64 -29.40
C TYR A 197 -34.91 15.27 -29.15
N SER A 198 -35.06 14.43 -30.18
CA SER A 198 -35.78 13.15 -30.07
C SER A 198 -35.10 12.15 -29.13
N TYR A 199 -33.76 12.10 -29.11
CA TYR A 199 -33.01 11.28 -28.16
C TYR A 199 -33.17 11.80 -26.73
N MET A 200 -33.05 13.13 -26.59
CA MET A 200 -33.11 13.80 -25.31
C MET A 200 -34.49 13.65 -24.63
N SER A 201 -35.58 13.81 -25.39
CA SER A 201 -36.94 13.61 -24.88
C SER A 201 -37.15 12.20 -24.30
N LYS A 202 -36.68 11.15 -24.98
CA LYS A 202 -36.82 9.77 -24.51
C LYS A 202 -36.01 9.50 -23.24
N ILE A 203 -34.73 9.88 -23.24
CA ILE A 203 -33.84 9.58 -22.11
C ILE A 203 -34.26 10.34 -20.84
N ARG A 204 -34.75 11.59 -20.97
CA ARG A 204 -35.27 12.38 -19.85
C ARG A 204 -36.50 11.76 -19.20
N ASN A 205 -37.43 11.21 -19.99
CA ASN A 205 -38.59 10.51 -19.44
C ASN A 205 -38.18 9.23 -18.69
N PHE A 206 -37.22 8.50 -19.24
CA PHE A 206 -36.60 7.36 -18.55
C PHE A 206 -35.97 7.77 -17.22
N HIS A 207 -35.17 8.84 -17.18
CA HIS A 207 -34.54 9.32 -15.94
C HIS A 207 -35.57 9.69 -14.87
N ALA A 208 -36.60 10.46 -15.21
CA ALA A 208 -37.63 10.86 -14.26
C ALA A 208 -38.34 9.66 -13.62
N ASN A 209 -38.68 8.66 -14.44
CA ASN A 209 -39.35 7.46 -13.96
C ASN A 209 -38.39 6.56 -13.15
N LEU A 210 -37.14 6.42 -13.60
CA LEU A 210 -36.13 5.64 -12.89
C LEU A 210 -35.85 6.21 -11.50
N VAL A 211 -35.71 7.54 -11.37
CA VAL A 211 -35.52 8.22 -10.08
C VAL A 211 -36.72 7.97 -9.15
N LYS A 212 -37.95 8.07 -9.67
CA LYS A 212 -39.17 7.80 -8.90
C LYS A 212 -39.22 6.35 -8.40
N GLU A 213 -38.83 5.38 -9.22
CA GLU A 213 -38.83 3.97 -8.81
C GLU A 213 -37.72 3.68 -7.80
N MET A 214 -36.49 4.12 -8.07
CA MET A 214 -35.34 3.80 -7.23
C MET A 214 -35.38 4.49 -5.87
N ARG A 215 -35.84 5.74 -5.79
CA ARG A 215 -35.93 6.47 -4.50
C ARG A 215 -36.93 5.87 -3.51
N LYS A 216 -37.83 4.97 -3.95
CA LYS A 216 -38.70 4.20 -3.04
C LYS A 216 -37.92 3.19 -2.19
N VAL A 217 -36.77 2.72 -2.68
CA VAL A 217 -35.97 1.64 -2.06
C VAL A 217 -34.54 2.04 -1.75
N ASN A 218 -34.02 3.08 -2.39
CA ASN A 218 -32.68 3.60 -2.23
C ASN A 218 -32.71 5.14 -2.17
N PRO A 219 -32.60 5.74 -0.98
CA PRO A 219 -32.66 7.20 -0.82
C PRO A 219 -31.44 7.93 -1.40
N LEU A 220 -30.34 7.22 -1.69
CA LEU A 220 -29.12 7.80 -2.24
C LEU A 220 -29.18 7.99 -3.77
N PHE A 221 -30.20 7.43 -4.44
CA PHE A 221 -30.21 7.32 -5.90
C PHE A 221 -30.17 8.68 -6.63
N GLU A 222 -29.20 8.82 -7.53
CA GLU A 222 -28.90 10.07 -8.24
C GLU A 222 -28.30 9.78 -9.63
N ASN A 223 -28.92 10.27 -10.70
CA ASN A 223 -28.30 10.24 -12.03
C ASN A 223 -27.47 11.52 -12.25
N LEU A 224 -26.34 11.40 -12.93
CA LEU A 224 -25.40 12.50 -13.17
C LEU A 224 -25.30 12.81 -14.65
N TRP A 225 -25.35 14.09 -15.01
CA TRP A 225 -25.24 14.55 -16.39
C TRP A 225 -24.12 15.58 -16.51
N TYR A 226 -23.13 15.33 -17.38
CA TYR A 226 -22.17 16.37 -17.75
C TYR A 226 -22.90 17.46 -18.55
N ASP A 227 -22.83 18.70 -18.11
CA ASP A 227 -23.53 19.84 -18.72
C ASP A 227 -22.85 20.29 -20.03
N GLY A 228 -22.80 19.37 -20.98
CA GLY A 228 -22.33 19.56 -22.34
C GLY A 228 -23.46 19.49 -23.35
N THR A 229 -24.21 18.40 -23.38
CA THR A 229 -25.38 18.27 -24.26
C THR A 229 -26.62 18.86 -23.59
N ASN A 230 -27.22 19.87 -24.22
CA ASN A 230 -28.41 20.59 -23.75
C ASN A 230 -29.74 19.87 -24.10
N ASP A 231 -30.88 20.52 -23.83
CA ASP A 231 -32.21 19.92 -24.00
C ASP A 231 -32.58 19.60 -25.45
N ASN A 232 -31.98 20.31 -26.40
CA ASN A 232 -32.16 20.13 -27.84
C ASN A 232 -31.21 19.09 -28.43
N GLY A 233 -30.37 18.46 -27.61
CA GLY A 233 -29.38 17.49 -28.07
C GLY A 233 -28.26 18.14 -28.86
N THR A 234 -27.86 19.36 -28.48
CA THR A 234 -26.72 20.10 -29.04
C THR A 234 -25.71 20.41 -27.95
N ILE A 235 -24.42 20.44 -28.30
CA ILE A 235 -23.35 20.77 -27.35
C ILE A 235 -23.38 22.28 -27.05
N GLN A 236 -23.51 22.63 -25.77
CA GLN A 236 -23.52 24.00 -25.27
C GLN A 236 -22.99 24.03 -23.83
N PHE A 237 -21.69 24.32 -23.66
CA PHE A 237 -21.04 24.42 -22.35
C PHE A 237 -21.16 25.81 -21.71
N ASP A 238 -20.82 25.93 -20.43
CA ASP A 238 -20.48 27.18 -19.74
C ASP A 238 -21.61 28.23 -19.64
N ASN A 239 -22.87 27.79 -19.63
CA ASN A 239 -24.04 28.68 -19.52
C ASN A 239 -24.83 28.51 -18.21
N GLY A 240 -24.36 27.66 -17.28
CA GLY A 240 -25.05 27.37 -16.02
C GLY A 240 -26.42 26.71 -16.23
N LEU A 241 -27.24 26.69 -15.19
CA LEU A 241 -28.62 26.17 -15.28
C LEU A 241 -29.58 27.27 -15.76
N TYR A 242 -30.28 27.02 -16.87
CA TYR A 242 -31.38 27.86 -17.34
C TYR A 242 -32.32 27.07 -18.29
N THR A 243 -33.23 27.74 -19.00
CA THR A 243 -34.24 27.13 -19.91
C THR A 243 -33.70 26.32 -21.09
N HIS A 244 -32.38 26.14 -21.21
CA HIS A 244 -31.75 25.38 -22.29
C HIS A 244 -31.32 23.98 -21.85
N ASN A 245 -31.19 23.73 -20.54
CA ASN A 245 -30.80 22.47 -19.91
C ASN A 245 -31.65 22.13 -18.67
N ASP A 246 -32.69 22.90 -18.37
CA ASP A 246 -33.57 22.70 -17.21
C ASP A 246 -34.43 21.46 -17.35
N ASP A 247 -34.74 21.07 -18.59
CA ASP A 247 -35.45 19.85 -18.88
C ASP A 247 -34.54 18.65 -18.53
N ASN A 248 -33.25 18.66 -18.87
CA ASN A 248 -32.30 17.61 -18.50
C ASN A 248 -32.17 17.47 -16.98
N PHE A 249 -32.10 18.60 -16.25
CA PHE A 249 -32.08 18.61 -14.79
C PHE A 249 -33.40 18.07 -14.21
N GLY A 250 -34.54 18.57 -14.72
CA GLY A 250 -35.89 18.22 -14.27
C GLY A 250 -36.36 19.05 -13.08
N ASN A 251 -37.67 19.28 -12.97
CA ASN A 251 -38.28 20.02 -11.85
C ASN A 251 -38.48 19.15 -10.60
N GLY A 252 -38.96 19.73 -9.51
CA GLY A 252 -39.17 19.02 -8.23
C GLY A 252 -40.04 17.76 -8.32
N ASP A 253 -41.04 17.73 -9.22
CA ASP A 253 -41.93 16.58 -9.41
C ASP A 253 -41.32 15.50 -10.32
N ASN A 254 -40.38 15.88 -11.18
CA ASN A 254 -39.76 15.03 -12.18
C ASN A 254 -38.25 15.25 -12.17
N VAL A 255 -37.63 14.96 -11.02
CA VAL A 255 -36.16 14.95 -10.89
C VAL A 255 -35.58 13.95 -11.89
N ARG A 256 -34.69 14.42 -12.77
CA ARG A 256 -34.10 13.60 -13.85
C ARG A 256 -32.63 13.33 -13.56
N THR A 257 -31.82 14.39 -13.50
CA THR A 257 -30.39 14.33 -13.22
C THR A 257 -29.96 15.45 -12.29
N SER A 258 -28.76 15.30 -11.73
CA SER A 258 -27.94 16.39 -11.23
C SER A 258 -26.97 16.82 -12.33
N LEU A 259 -26.65 18.11 -12.41
CA LEU A 259 -25.77 18.65 -13.46
C LEU A 259 -24.35 18.83 -12.93
N PHE A 260 -23.38 18.33 -13.68
CA PHE A 260 -21.97 18.66 -13.51
C PHE A 260 -21.62 19.75 -14.52
N PHE A 261 -21.43 20.98 -14.04
CA PHE A 261 -21.03 22.11 -14.88
C PHE A 261 -19.63 21.90 -15.44
N ASN A 262 -19.44 22.28 -16.70
CA ASN A 262 -18.12 22.42 -17.30
C ASN A 262 -17.28 23.49 -16.58
N TYR A 263 -15.98 23.50 -16.82
CA TYR A 263 -15.00 24.10 -15.92
C TYR A 263 -14.99 25.64 -15.84
N ASN A 264 -15.73 26.37 -16.67
CA ASN A 264 -15.77 27.85 -16.68
C ASN A 264 -16.96 28.44 -15.92
N TRP A 265 -17.26 27.89 -14.74
CA TRP A 265 -18.40 28.31 -13.91
C TRP A 265 -18.12 29.50 -12.98
N ASN A 266 -16.87 29.96 -12.88
CA ASN A 266 -16.35 30.95 -11.91
C ASN A 266 -16.82 32.39 -12.17
N SER A 267 -18.15 32.58 -12.27
CA SER A 267 -18.83 33.87 -12.44
C SER A 267 -19.94 34.01 -11.40
N ASP A 268 -19.90 35.07 -10.59
CA ASP A 268 -20.94 35.39 -9.61
C ASP A 268 -22.34 35.44 -10.24
N ALA A 269 -22.46 36.05 -11.42
CA ALA A 269 -23.72 36.16 -12.12
C ALA A 269 -24.28 34.80 -12.53
N LEU A 270 -23.42 33.89 -13.02
CA LEU A 270 -23.80 32.56 -13.47
C LEU A 270 -24.20 31.65 -12.30
N LEU A 271 -23.43 31.64 -11.22
CA LEU A 271 -23.73 30.83 -10.04
C LEU A 271 -25.00 31.33 -9.32
N SER A 272 -25.15 32.66 -9.19
CA SER A 272 -26.33 33.27 -8.58
C SER A 272 -27.60 32.99 -9.39
N SER A 273 -27.55 33.14 -10.71
CA SER A 273 -28.69 32.89 -11.60
C SER A 273 -29.07 31.41 -11.59
N SER A 274 -28.10 30.51 -11.67
CA SER A 274 -28.33 29.05 -11.62
C SER A 274 -28.98 28.62 -10.31
N ALA A 275 -28.47 29.08 -9.17
CA ALA A 275 -29.04 28.77 -7.86
C ALA A 275 -30.43 29.37 -7.67
N THR A 276 -30.69 30.56 -8.21
CA THR A 276 -32.03 31.17 -8.18
C THR A 276 -33.00 30.38 -9.06
N TYR A 277 -32.59 30.05 -10.27
CA TYR A 277 -33.40 29.32 -11.24
C TYR A 277 -33.75 27.91 -10.77
N ALA A 278 -32.80 27.17 -10.18
CA ALA A 278 -33.09 25.86 -9.58
C ALA A 278 -34.27 25.92 -8.59
N ARG A 279 -34.34 26.98 -7.77
CA ARG A 279 -35.45 27.17 -6.82
C ARG A 279 -36.78 27.47 -7.51
N THR A 280 -36.80 28.18 -8.64
CA THR A 280 -38.06 28.49 -9.35
C THR A 280 -38.74 27.25 -9.92
N ILE A 281 -37.94 26.20 -10.22
CA ILE A 281 -38.43 24.89 -10.67
C ILE A 281 -38.50 23.85 -9.53
N ASN A 282 -38.47 24.29 -8.27
CA ASN A 282 -38.56 23.46 -7.06
C ASN A 282 -37.46 22.39 -6.95
N ARG A 283 -36.23 22.72 -7.35
CA ARG A 283 -35.05 21.89 -7.15
C ARG A 283 -34.06 22.51 -6.18
N ASP A 284 -33.31 21.65 -5.51
CA ASP A 284 -32.22 22.07 -4.64
C ASP A 284 -31.02 22.53 -5.49
N PRO A 285 -30.54 23.79 -5.34
CA PRO A 285 -29.32 24.24 -5.98
C PRO A 285 -28.09 23.37 -5.69
N LEU A 286 -28.09 22.62 -4.59
CA LEU A 286 -27.02 21.69 -4.24
C LEU A 286 -26.96 20.43 -5.13
N ASP A 287 -27.95 20.21 -6.01
CA ASP A 287 -27.89 19.21 -7.09
C ASP A 287 -27.13 19.72 -8.34
N LEU A 288 -26.59 20.95 -8.29
CA LEU A 288 -25.67 21.48 -9.29
C LEU A 288 -24.24 21.33 -8.76
N TYR A 289 -23.35 20.75 -9.54
CA TYR A 289 -21.96 20.52 -9.20
C TYR A 289 -21.06 21.39 -10.06
N ALA A 290 -20.36 22.35 -9.45
CA ALA A 290 -19.34 23.15 -10.11
C ALA A 290 -18.12 22.26 -10.41
N GLY A 291 -17.87 21.97 -11.68
CA GLY A 291 -16.83 21.03 -12.11
C GLY A 291 -15.41 21.57 -11.93
N VAL A 292 -14.56 20.79 -11.28
CA VAL A 292 -13.15 21.10 -11.05
C VAL A 292 -12.34 20.06 -11.81
N ASN A 293 -11.61 20.52 -12.83
CA ASN A 293 -10.65 19.69 -13.55
C ASN A 293 -9.32 19.70 -12.79
N MET A 294 -9.05 18.65 -12.04
CA MET A 294 -7.84 18.52 -11.24
C MET A 294 -6.58 18.32 -12.07
N GLN A 295 -6.68 17.72 -13.27
CA GLN A 295 -5.53 17.49 -14.15
C GLN A 295 -5.09 18.78 -14.83
N GLY A 296 -6.04 19.51 -15.43
CA GLY A 296 -5.76 20.76 -16.13
C GLY A 296 -5.77 22.01 -15.25
N GLY A 297 -6.15 21.88 -13.98
CA GLY A 297 -6.20 22.98 -13.01
C GLY A 297 -7.28 24.03 -13.30
N GLN A 298 -8.40 23.69 -13.94
CA GLN A 298 -9.50 24.62 -14.23
C GLN A 298 -10.54 24.69 -13.10
N PRO A 299 -11.17 25.88 -12.86
CA PRO A 299 -11.13 27.13 -13.65
C PRO A 299 -9.85 27.99 -13.59
N GLY A 300 -8.81 27.59 -12.85
CA GLY A 300 -7.52 28.27 -12.75
C GLY A 300 -7.49 29.54 -11.89
N SER A 301 -8.56 30.34 -11.89
CA SER A 301 -8.67 31.60 -11.14
C SER A 301 -10.07 31.79 -10.56
N ASP A 302 -10.19 32.61 -9.52
CA ASP A 302 -11.48 32.94 -8.87
C ASP A 302 -12.40 31.72 -8.63
N SER A 303 -11.80 30.58 -8.28
CA SER A 303 -12.49 29.29 -8.21
C SER A 303 -13.16 29.12 -6.84
N TRP A 304 -12.42 28.60 -5.87
CA TRP A 304 -12.88 28.35 -4.51
C TRP A 304 -13.40 29.62 -3.79
N PRO A 305 -12.77 30.80 -3.92
CA PRO A 305 -13.27 32.02 -3.28
C PRO A 305 -14.67 32.43 -3.74
N VAL A 306 -14.98 32.27 -5.03
CA VAL A 306 -16.31 32.58 -5.58
C VAL A 306 -17.31 31.48 -5.19
N LEU A 307 -16.94 30.21 -5.37
CA LEU A 307 -17.84 29.08 -5.07
C LEU A 307 -18.29 29.06 -3.61
N LYS A 308 -17.45 29.54 -2.68
CA LYS A 308 -17.79 29.67 -1.24
C LYS A 308 -19.12 30.40 -1.01
N ASN A 309 -19.47 31.37 -1.85
CA ASN A 309 -20.58 32.28 -1.64
C ASN A 309 -21.93 31.75 -2.16
N TYR A 310 -21.95 30.63 -2.89
CA TYR A 310 -23.14 30.10 -3.55
C TYR A 310 -23.51 28.71 -3.05
N PRO A 311 -24.80 28.35 -2.92
CA PRO A 311 -25.23 27.01 -2.57
C PRO A 311 -25.20 26.08 -3.78
N ILE A 312 -24.04 25.99 -4.45
CA ILE A 312 -23.75 25.06 -5.54
C ILE A 312 -22.66 24.12 -5.06
N SER A 313 -22.82 22.83 -5.33
CA SER A 313 -21.97 21.74 -4.86
C SER A 313 -20.68 21.62 -5.67
N ILE A 314 -19.79 20.69 -5.28
CA ILE A 314 -18.45 20.53 -5.86
C ILE A 314 -18.41 19.24 -6.69
N GLY A 315 -18.03 19.32 -7.95
CA GLY A 315 -17.76 18.17 -8.80
C GLY A 315 -16.26 18.03 -9.05
N LEU A 316 -15.66 16.90 -8.70
CA LEU A 316 -14.25 16.62 -8.98
C LEU A 316 -14.14 15.73 -10.20
N TRP A 317 -13.37 16.16 -11.19
CA TRP A 317 -12.91 15.35 -12.31
C TRP A 317 -11.38 15.41 -12.38
N GLY A 318 -10.75 14.32 -12.79
CA GLY A 318 -9.29 14.20 -12.77
C GLY A 318 -8.73 13.72 -14.10
N ALA A 319 -8.83 12.42 -14.36
CA ALA A 319 -8.30 11.81 -15.57
C ALA A 319 -9.12 10.57 -15.96
N HIS A 320 -8.84 10.03 -17.15
CA HIS A 320 -9.66 8.98 -17.76
C HIS A 320 -9.36 7.55 -17.27
N SER A 321 -8.20 7.29 -16.67
CA SER A 321 -7.75 5.93 -16.33
C SER A 321 -7.47 5.74 -14.84
N THR A 322 -6.93 6.77 -14.20
CA THR A 322 -6.47 6.77 -12.81
C THR A 322 -6.78 8.15 -12.21
N ASN A 323 -7.21 8.23 -10.95
CA ASN A 323 -7.48 9.55 -10.36
C ASN A 323 -6.21 10.29 -9.91
N MET A 324 -6.28 11.63 -9.84
CA MET A 324 -5.12 12.49 -9.54
C MET A 324 -4.57 12.30 -8.11
N PHE A 325 -5.40 11.85 -7.16
CA PHE A 325 -4.88 11.52 -5.83
C PHE A 325 -3.99 10.28 -5.89
N TRP A 326 -4.30 9.33 -6.77
CA TRP A 326 -3.57 8.07 -6.94
C TRP A 326 -2.34 8.17 -7.86
N GLU A 327 -2.45 8.74 -9.06
CA GLU A 327 -1.44 8.61 -10.14
C GLU A 327 -0.03 9.13 -9.79
N SER A 328 0.08 10.17 -8.95
CA SER A 328 1.35 10.87 -8.69
C SER A 328 1.84 10.76 -7.24
N ARG A 329 1.61 9.63 -6.58
CA ARG A 329 1.91 9.43 -5.14
C ARG A 329 3.37 9.04 -4.82
N GLY A 330 4.20 8.82 -5.83
CA GLY A 330 5.64 8.54 -5.65
C GLY A 330 6.50 9.72 -5.17
N GLU A 331 5.89 10.85 -4.80
CA GLU A 331 6.60 12.07 -4.37
C GLU A 331 7.36 11.92 -3.04
N LEU A 332 6.99 10.94 -2.21
CA LEU A 332 7.70 10.58 -0.97
C LEU A 332 8.64 9.37 -1.13
N GLY A 333 8.78 8.85 -2.36
CA GLY A 333 9.57 7.67 -2.70
C GLY A 333 8.71 6.55 -3.31
N SER A 334 9.34 5.66 -4.08
CA SER A 334 8.67 4.59 -4.83
C SER A 334 8.25 3.37 -4.01
N ALA A 335 8.65 3.28 -2.73
CA ALA A 335 8.29 2.15 -1.89
C ALA A 335 6.76 2.11 -1.69
N PRO A 336 6.09 0.94 -1.80
CA PRO A 336 4.65 0.80 -1.64
C PRO A 336 4.05 1.53 -0.43
N GLU A 337 4.73 1.46 0.73
CA GLU A 337 4.25 2.15 1.93
C GLU A 337 4.37 3.66 1.84
N GLN A 338 5.41 4.19 1.18
CA GLN A 338 5.58 5.63 0.97
C GLN A 338 4.53 6.17 0.00
N ASN A 339 4.23 5.41 -1.06
CA ASN A 339 3.11 5.70 -1.96
C ASN A 339 1.78 5.81 -1.19
N GLN A 340 1.50 4.82 -0.32
CA GLN A 340 0.29 4.81 0.51
C GLN A 340 0.25 5.97 1.51
N ARG A 341 1.38 6.28 2.18
CA ARG A 341 1.48 7.46 3.07
C ARG A 341 1.24 8.76 2.31
N ALA A 342 1.81 8.92 1.12
CA ALA A 342 1.58 10.10 0.29
C ALA A 342 0.11 10.25 -0.10
N TYR A 343 -0.55 9.16 -0.50
CA TYR A 343 -1.99 9.15 -0.79
C TYR A 343 -2.85 9.53 0.43
N MET A 344 -2.54 8.99 1.61
CA MET A 344 -3.24 9.33 2.86
C MET A 344 -3.07 10.81 3.22
N LEU A 345 -1.83 11.30 3.26
CA LEU A 345 -1.53 12.70 3.56
C LEU A 345 -2.19 13.66 2.58
N ARG A 346 -2.19 13.30 1.29
CA ARG A 346 -2.82 14.08 0.22
C ARG A 346 -4.33 14.16 0.38
N THR A 347 -5.00 13.03 0.58
CA THR A 347 -6.45 13.01 0.78
C THR A 347 -6.84 13.71 2.08
N GLU A 348 -6.12 13.51 3.18
CA GLU A 348 -6.34 14.25 4.43
C GLU A 348 -6.17 15.76 4.21
N SER A 349 -5.07 16.20 3.59
CA SER A 349 -4.83 17.62 3.31
C SER A 349 -5.90 18.23 2.40
N TRP A 350 -6.37 17.47 1.41
CA TRP A 350 -7.39 17.94 0.48
C TRP A 350 -8.77 18.04 1.10
N PHE A 351 -9.13 17.12 2.00
CA PHE A 351 -10.47 17.09 2.57
C PHE A 351 -10.56 17.84 3.91
N THR A 352 -9.51 17.82 4.73
CA THR A 352 -9.50 18.49 6.06
C THR A 352 -8.63 19.73 6.14
N GLY A 353 -7.99 20.12 5.04
CA GLY A 353 -7.14 21.30 4.96
C GLY A 353 -5.67 20.95 5.16
N GLY A 354 -4.78 21.83 4.71
CA GLY A 354 -3.33 21.61 4.68
C GLY A 354 -2.67 21.45 6.05
N THR A 355 -3.39 21.77 7.13
CA THR A 355 -3.00 21.50 8.53
C THR A 355 -3.39 20.09 8.99
N ARG A 356 -4.10 19.32 8.16
CA ARG A 356 -4.70 18.01 8.48
C ARG A 356 -5.62 18.05 9.71
N ASN A 357 -6.21 19.20 10.00
CA ASN A 357 -7.16 19.39 11.09
C ASN A 357 -8.32 20.28 10.62
N PRO A 358 -9.56 19.76 10.53
CA PRO A 358 -10.69 20.53 10.01
C PRO A 358 -11.04 21.75 10.88
N ALA A 359 -10.56 21.80 12.13
CA ALA A 359 -10.76 22.92 13.05
C ALA A 359 -9.78 24.08 12.86
N ASN A 360 -8.76 23.91 12.01
CA ASN A 360 -7.74 24.91 11.72
C ASN A 360 -7.38 24.91 10.22
N CYS A 361 -8.37 25.12 9.35
CA CYS A 361 -8.15 25.17 7.90
C CYS A 361 -7.49 26.48 7.45
N PRO A 362 -6.55 26.44 6.49
CA PRO A 362 -6.03 27.62 5.80
C PRO A 362 -7.11 28.46 5.09
N GLU A 363 -6.73 29.66 4.65
CA GLU A 363 -7.60 30.55 3.88
C GLU A 363 -8.02 29.94 2.54
N VAL A 364 -9.25 30.24 2.11
CA VAL A 364 -9.79 29.81 0.82
C VAL A 364 -9.10 30.58 -0.31
N ILE A 365 -8.27 29.87 -1.08
CA ILE A 365 -7.51 30.36 -2.23
C ILE A 365 -7.82 29.53 -3.47
N SER A 366 -7.52 30.02 -4.67
CA SER A 366 -7.77 29.35 -5.97
C SER A 366 -6.79 28.20 -6.31
N SER A 367 -5.99 27.71 -5.34
CA SER A 367 -5.01 26.64 -5.56
C SER A 367 -5.67 25.29 -5.92
N MET A 368 -5.03 24.52 -6.79
CA MET A 368 -5.46 23.16 -7.16
C MET A 368 -4.36 22.10 -7.01
N LYS A 369 -3.31 22.41 -6.24
CA LYS A 369 -2.20 21.45 -6.01
C LYS A 369 -2.67 20.25 -5.20
N TYR A 370 -2.26 19.04 -5.53
CA TYR A 370 -2.64 17.83 -4.79
C TYR A 370 -1.40 17.03 -4.35
N THR A 371 -0.38 17.70 -3.82
CA THR A 371 0.80 17.06 -3.19
C THR A 371 0.50 16.66 -1.74
N ALA A 372 1.19 15.64 -1.22
CA ALA A 372 1.11 15.16 0.15
C ALA A 372 1.27 16.27 1.20
N TYR A 373 2.10 17.29 0.90
CA TYR A 373 2.32 18.44 1.78
C TYR A 373 1.73 19.73 1.19
N ASN A 374 0.42 19.73 0.92
CA ASN A 374 -0.28 20.93 0.49
C ASN A 374 -0.76 21.79 1.67
N THR A 375 0.19 22.37 2.41
CA THR A 375 -0.06 23.06 3.69
C THR A 375 -0.98 24.29 3.61
N ASN A 376 -1.16 24.87 2.44
CA ASN A 376 -1.95 26.09 2.23
C ASN A 376 -3.36 25.83 1.70
N PHE A 377 -3.78 24.57 1.52
CA PHE A 377 -5.11 24.27 1.00
C PHE A 377 -6.18 24.36 2.10
N HIS A 378 -7.29 25.01 1.81
CA HIS A 378 -8.38 25.25 2.76
C HIS A 378 -9.22 24.02 3.10
N GLY A 379 -9.11 22.94 2.32
CA GLY A 379 -9.81 21.69 2.59
C GLY A 379 -11.30 21.71 2.25
N MET A 380 -11.84 20.55 1.84
CA MET A 380 -13.28 20.39 1.59
C MET A 380 -14.14 20.67 2.83
N SER A 381 -13.62 20.41 4.03
CA SER A 381 -14.27 20.68 5.31
C SER A 381 -14.66 22.15 5.55
N THR A 382 -14.06 23.08 4.80
CA THR A 382 -14.47 24.50 4.82
C THR A 382 -15.84 24.72 4.17
N PHE A 383 -16.25 23.88 3.23
CA PHE A 383 -17.48 24.05 2.46
C PHE A 383 -18.61 23.09 2.84
N MET A 384 -18.29 22.01 3.55
CA MET A 384 -19.25 20.97 3.87
C MET A 384 -18.95 20.31 5.19
N SER A 385 -20.00 19.75 5.80
CA SER A 385 -19.89 19.05 7.06
C SER A 385 -19.34 17.63 6.85
N ALA A 386 -18.57 17.15 7.82
CA ALA A 386 -18.26 15.72 7.91
C ALA A 386 -19.56 14.96 8.25
N ARG A 387 -20.08 14.17 7.31
CA ARG A 387 -21.33 13.42 7.45
C ARG A 387 -21.08 12.06 8.10
N SER A 388 -22.12 11.50 8.72
CA SER A 388 -22.05 10.19 9.36
C SER A 388 -23.32 9.37 9.07
N SER A 389 -23.15 8.04 8.94
CA SER A 389 -24.21 7.03 8.84
C SER A 389 -24.43 6.24 10.14
N LEU A 390 -23.70 6.58 11.22
CA LEU A 390 -23.65 5.86 12.49
C LEU A 390 -24.90 6.11 13.37
N LYS A 391 -26.08 5.65 12.92
CA LYS A 391 -27.40 5.91 13.54
C LYS A 391 -28.39 4.73 13.54
N TRP A 392 -27.94 3.50 13.26
CA TRP A 392 -28.84 2.35 13.14
C TRP A 392 -29.24 1.77 14.52
N ASP A 393 -30.23 0.87 14.53
CA ASP A 393 -30.63 0.15 15.74
C ASP A 393 -29.56 -0.89 16.11
N LEU A 394 -28.96 -0.72 17.30
CA LEU A 394 -27.96 -1.64 17.84
C LEU A 394 -28.49 -3.06 18.12
N ASN A 395 -29.82 -3.28 18.11
CA ASN A 395 -30.40 -4.63 18.12
C ASN A 395 -30.24 -5.36 16.79
N GLU A 396 -30.15 -4.63 15.67
CA GLU A 396 -29.99 -5.23 14.35
C GLU A 396 -28.52 -5.55 14.06
N GLU A 397 -27.61 -4.67 14.46
CA GLU A 397 -26.17 -4.80 14.23
C GLU A 397 -25.36 -3.97 15.24
N PRO A 398 -24.26 -4.50 15.80
CA PRO A 398 -23.39 -3.71 16.66
C PRO A 398 -22.59 -2.66 15.86
N PHE A 399 -22.07 -1.66 16.57
CA PHE A 399 -21.03 -0.79 15.99
C PHE A 399 -19.66 -1.35 16.34
N ILE A 400 -18.84 -1.67 15.33
CA ILE A 400 -17.48 -2.18 15.52
C ILE A 400 -16.55 -1.51 14.49
N SER A 401 -15.41 -1.00 14.95
CA SER A 401 -14.30 -0.54 14.11
C SER A 401 -12.98 -1.01 14.70
N TYR A 402 -12.15 -1.65 13.87
CA TYR A 402 -10.76 -2.00 14.19
C TYR A 402 -9.76 -1.07 13.51
N PHE A 403 -10.25 0.03 12.91
CA PHE A 403 -9.45 1.00 12.16
C PHE A 403 -8.71 0.39 10.96
N ASN A 404 -9.22 -0.72 10.40
CA ASN A 404 -8.71 -1.32 9.18
C ASN A 404 -9.15 -0.52 7.95
N ILE A 405 -8.20 -0.15 7.08
CA ILE A 405 -8.47 0.66 5.89
C ILE A 405 -8.71 -0.18 4.62
N GLY A 406 -8.59 -1.52 4.69
CA GLY A 406 -8.87 -2.43 3.59
C GLY A 406 -7.65 -2.90 2.77
N ASN A 407 -6.44 -2.72 3.30
CA ASN A 407 -5.21 -3.29 2.74
C ASN A 407 -4.20 -3.67 3.85
N GLY A 408 -3.14 -4.39 3.49
CA GLY A 408 -2.06 -4.69 4.41
C GLY A 408 -0.88 -5.44 3.77
N LYS A 409 0.27 -5.37 4.44
CA LYS A 409 1.48 -6.18 4.15
C LYS A 409 1.41 -7.58 4.78
N PHE A 410 0.45 -7.77 5.68
CA PHE A 410 0.17 -8.98 6.45
C PHE A 410 -1.31 -8.97 6.83
N PHE A 411 -1.81 -10.09 7.35
CA PHE A 411 -3.16 -10.19 7.91
C PHE A 411 -3.12 -10.67 9.36
N ASN A 412 -3.60 -9.83 10.27
CA ASN A 412 -3.80 -10.14 11.68
C ASN A 412 -5.27 -10.43 11.98
N TRP A 413 -5.50 -11.38 12.89
CA TRP A 413 -6.80 -11.65 13.47
C TRP A 413 -6.71 -11.63 14.99
N LYS A 414 -7.40 -10.66 15.60
CA LYS A 414 -7.43 -10.45 17.05
C LYS A 414 -6.03 -10.33 17.67
N GLY A 415 -5.15 -9.58 17.01
CA GLY A 415 -3.78 -9.28 17.43
C GLY A 415 -2.75 -10.36 17.10
N LYS A 416 -3.16 -11.45 16.43
CA LYS A 416 -2.26 -12.53 15.99
C LYS A 416 -2.08 -12.46 14.47
N GLN A 417 -0.83 -12.49 14.00
CA GLN A 417 -0.53 -12.61 12.58
C GLN A 417 -0.88 -14.01 12.07
N GLU A 418 -1.76 -14.06 11.08
CA GLU A 418 -2.21 -15.30 10.44
C GLU A 418 -1.44 -15.57 9.15
N ASN A 419 -1.02 -14.51 8.45
CA ASN A 419 -0.05 -14.59 7.36
C ASN A 419 0.64 -13.23 7.11
N ASP A 420 1.76 -13.27 6.38
CA ASP A 420 2.64 -12.16 6.02
C ASP A 420 2.50 -11.74 4.53
N ARG A 421 1.33 -11.98 3.94
CA ARG A 421 1.08 -11.69 2.53
C ARG A 421 0.46 -10.31 2.36
N GLU A 422 0.80 -9.68 1.24
CA GLU A 422 0.10 -8.49 0.79
C GLU A 422 -1.35 -8.82 0.38
N TRP A 423 -2.27 -7.90 0.67
CA TRP A 423 -3.67 -8.05 0.30
C TRP A 423 -4.37 -6.69 0.20
N TYR A 424 -5.45 -6.68 -0.59
CA TYR A 424 -6.39 -5.58 -0.74
C TYR A 424 -7.82 -6.11 -0.85
N ASN A 425 -8.72 -5.55 -0.06
CA ASN A 425 -10.16 -5.69 -0.23
C ASN A 425 -10.85 -4.50 0.45
N VAL A 426 -11.21 -3.48 -0.34
CA VAL A 426 -11.81 -2.26 0.21
C VAL A 426 -13.19 -2.50 0.86
N GLY A 427 -13.89 -3.58 0.49
CA GLY A 427 -15.19 -3.91 1.08
C GLY A 427 -15.14 -4.21 2.58
N VAL A 428 -13.98 -4.63 3.10
CA VAL A 428 -13.78 -4.89 4.54
C VAL A 428 -13.20 -3.70 5.30
N GLN A 429 -13.10 -2.53 4.66
CA GLN A 429 -12.72 -1.30 5.33
C GLN A 429 -13.71 -0.99 6.47
N ASP A 430 -13.18 -0.64 7.64
CA ASP A 430 -13.95 -0.32 8.83
C ASP A 430 -14.67 1.02 8.74
N TYR A 431 -15.56 1.28 9.71
CA TYR A 431 -15.99 2.65 9.96
C TYR A 431 -14.81 3.45 10.51
N LEU A 432 -14.29 4.38 9.72
CA LEU A 432 -13.15 5.20 10.12
C LEU A 432 -13.61 6.50 10.82
N PRO A 433 -12.72 7.18 11.56
CA PRO A 433 -13.05 8.45 12.23
C PRO A 433 -13.72 9.46 11.29
N THR A 434 -14.83 10.04 11.76
CA THR A 434 -15.59 11.08 11.05
C THR A 434 -14.75 12.32 10.80
N TRP A 435 -13.89 12.69 11.75
CA TRP A 435 -12.98 13.82 11.64
C TRP A 435 -11.53 13.34 11.65
N ARG A 436 -10.72 13.86 10.73
CA ARG A 436 -9.29 13.50 10.60
C ARG A 436 -8.44 14.75 10.41
N TRP A 437 -7.62 15.16 11.38
CA TRP A 437 -7.70 14.81 12.79
C TRP A 437 -8.07 16.04 13.60
N TRP A 438 -9.26 16.00 14.21
CA TRP A 438 -9.76 17.12 15.00
C TRP A 438 -9.19 17.04 16.42
N PHE A 439 -7.94 17.51 16.52
CA PHE A 439 -7.27 17.83 17.79
C PHE A 439 -7.65 19.24 18.25
N SER A 440 -7.89 19.41 19.55
CA SER A 440 -8.13 20.73 20.16
C SER A 440 -7.94 20.73 21.68
N ASN A 441 -7.66 21.90 22.27
CA ASN A 441 -7.49 22.10 23.72
C ASN A 441 -8.81 22.07 24.52
N GLY A 442 -9.87 21.50 23.93
CA GLY A 442 -11.20 21.48 24.53
C GLY A 442 -12.21 20.81 23.62
N LEU A 443 -13.22 20.20 24.24
CA LEU A 443 -14.27 19.44 23.56
C LEU A 443 -15.11 20.32 22.61
N LEU A 444 -15.15 19.94 21.34
CA LEU A 444 -15.85 20.62 20.23
C LEU A 444 -15.45 22.10 20.08
N THR A 445 -14.15 22.40 20.24
CA THR A 445 -13.58 23.74 20.02
C THR A 445 -12.71 23.80 18.76
N THR A 446 -12.41 25.02 18.31
CA THR A 446 -11.46 25.29 17.21
C THR A 446 -10.10 25.76 17.71
N SER A 447 -9.83 25.61 19.01
CA SER A 447 -8.55 25.99 19.60
C SER A 447 -7.55 24.85 19.44
N VAL A 448 -6.77 24.90 18.35
CA VAL A 448 -5.76 23.88 18.03
C VAL A 448 -4.40 24.33 18.57
N PRO A 449 -3.67 23.47 19.31
CA PRO A 449 -2.34 23.80 19.80
C PRO A 449 -1.31 23.87 18.66
N SER A 450 -0.28 24.72 18.80
CA SER A 450 0.79 24.87 17.79
C SER A 450 1.75 23.68 17.73
N SER A 451 1.81 22.91 18.82
CA SER A 451 2.59 21.68 18.99
C SER A 451 1.76 20.76 19.87
N GLY A 452 1.59 19.51 19.45
CA GLY A 452 0.66 18.60 20.11
C GLY A 452 0.77 17.17 19.62
N LEU A 453 -0.30 16.41 19.81
CA LEU A 453 -0.43 15.08 19.22
C LEU A 453 -0.75 15.18 17.73
N ASP A 454 -0.35 14.16 16.98
CA ASP A 454 -0.76 13.92 15.60
C ASP A 454 -1.24 12.47 15.45
N ALA A 455 -1.92 12.18 14.35
CA ALA A 455 -2.39 10.84 14.03
C ALA A 455 -2.17 10.48 12.56
N GLU A 456 -1.99 9.20 12.30
CA GLU A 456 -1.84 8.64 10.95
C GLU A 456 -2.32 7.18 10.92
N PHE A 457 -2.56 6.64 9.73
CA PHE A 457 -2.68 5.19 9.57
C PHE A 457 -1.30 4.58 9.35
N VAL A 458 -1.05 3.41 9.94
CA VAL A 458 0.20 2.66 9.82
C VAL A 458 -0.08 1.20 9.48
N TRP A 459 0.94 0.53 8.92
CA TRP A 459 0.93 -0.89 8.54
C TRP A 459 2.06 -1.65 9.25
N ASP A 460 2.38 -1.23 10.47
CA ASP A 460 3.41 -1.85 11.31
C ASP A 460 2.82 -2.95 12.22
N ASP A 461 1.54 -2.82 12.59
CA ASP A 461 0.76 -3.79 13.36
C ASP A 461 -0.74 -3.53 13.11
N ALA A 462 -1.61 -4.48 13.49
CA ALA A 462 -3.07 -4.31 13.48
C ALA A 462 -3.73 -5.31 14.44
N TYR A 463 -4.85 -4.93 15.05
CA TYR A 463 -5.65 -5.90 15.81
C TYR A 463 -6.42 -6.83 14.86
N VAL A 464 -7.06 -6.28 13.81
CA VAL A 464 -7.69 -7.04 12.73
C VAL A 464 -7.30 -6.42 11.40
N GLY A 465 -6.95 -7.24 10.40
CA GLY A 465 -6.50 -6.76 9.09
C GLY A 465 -5.01 -6.48 9.07
N GLY A 466 -4.58 -5.44 8.35
CA GLY A 466 -3.17 -5.15 8.12
C GLY A 466 -2.80 -3.68 8.28
N SER A 467 -3.70 -2.88 8.85
CA SER A 467 -3.52 -1.46 9.11
C SER A 467 -4.22 -1.06 10.41
N THR A 468 -3.72 -0.04 11.09
CA THR A 468 -4.31 0.53 12.30
C THR A 468 -4.13 2.04 12.33
N ALA A 469 -4.95 2.75 13.10
CA ALA A 469 -4.68 4.15 13.42
C ALA A 469 -3.61 4.25 14.52
N ARG A 470 -2.70 5.22 14.37
CA ARG A 470 -1.64 5.59 15.32
C ARG A 470 -1.86 7.01 15.79
N ILE A 471 -1.70 7.26 17.09
CA ILE A 471 -1.63 8.59 17.71
C ILE A 471 -0.25 8.72 18.34
N TYR A 472 0.43 9.83 18.08
CA TYR A 472 1.80 10.02 18.52
C TYR A 472 2.14 11.48 18.82
N GLY A 473 3.13 11.69 19.68
CA GLY A 473 3.60 13.03 20.06
C GLY A 473 3.59 13.27 21.56
N SER A 474 3.53 14.54 21.97
CA SER A 474 3.46 14.95 23.37
C SER A 474 2.48 16.11 23.52
N ALA A 475 1.69 16.09 24.58
CA ALA A 475 0.68 17.11 24.87
C ALA A 475 0.38 17.15 26.36
N ALA A 476 0.15 18.36 26.89
CA ALA A 476 -0.26 18.52 28.28
C ALA A 476 -1.74 18.15 28.48
N ASP A 477 -2.61 18.59 27.57
CA ASP A 477 -4.06 18.43 27.62
C ASP A 477 -4.64 18.65 26.20
N GLU A 478 -5.15 17.60 25.55
CA GLU A 478 -5.73 17.64 24.20
C GLU A 478 -6.88 16.64 24.01
N TYR A 479 -7.88 17.03 23.23
CA TYR A 479 -8.97 16.16 22.78
C TYR A 479 -8.78 15.73 21.34
N LEU A 480 -9.04 14.46 21.04
CA LEU A 480 -9.18 13.92 19.69
C LEU A 480 -10.61 13.47 19.43
N HIS A 481 -11.31 14.12 18.50
CA HIS A 481 -12.68 13.77 18.14
C HIS A 481 -12.68 12.69 17.06
N LEU A 482 -13.32 11.54 17.33
CA LEU A 482 -13.29 10.39 16.44
C LEU A 482 -14.60 10.23 15.67
N PHE A 483 -15.70 9.92 16.34
CA PHE A 483 -16.95 9.53 15.67
C PHE A 483 -18.11 10.46 15.99
N LYS A 484 -18.84 10.86 14.95
CA LYS A 484 -20.17 11.47 15.06
C LYS A 484 -21.21 10.36 14.99
N THR A 485 -22.04 10.22 16.01
CA THR A 485 -23.01 9.12 16.14
C THR A 485 -24.40 9.63 16.49
N ASP A 486 -25.38 8.74 16.42
CA ASP A 486 -26.75 8.94 16.90
C ASP A 486 -27.33 7.58 17.37
N PHE A 487 -26.55 6.82 18.13
CA PHE A 487 -26.93 5.49 18.61
C PHE A 487 -27.75 5.59 19.88
N ALA A 488 -28.97 5.05 19.88
CA ALA A 488 -29.79 4.94 21.08
C ALA A 488 -29.21 3.88 22.04
N LEU A 489 -28.67 4.32 23.18
CA LEU A 489 -28.03 3.45 24.17
C LEU A 489 -29.04 2.90 25.19
N GLN A 490 -28.81 1.66 25.63
CA GLN A 490 -29.62 0.96 26.62
C GLN A 490 -28.76 0.39 27.74
N THR A 491 -29.37 0.21 28.91
CA THR A 491 -28.70 -0.45 30.04
C THR A 491 -28.19 -1.82 29.62
N GLY A 492 -26.91 -2.09 29.86
CA GLY A 492 -26.27 -3.36 29.51
C GLY A 492 -25.55 -3.37 28.16
N ASP A 493 -25.68 -2.34 27.33
CA ASP A 493 -24.81 -2.18 26.15
C ASP A 493 -23.34 -2.14 26.60
N VAL A 494 -22.46 -2.83 25.88
CA VAL A 494 -21.03 -2.91 26.20
C VAL A 494 -20.24 -2.09 25.21
N ILE A 495 -19.53 -1.09 25.73
CA ILE A 495 -18.59 -0.26 24.99
C ILE A 495 -17.20 -0.85 25.19
N THR A 496 -16.50 -1.18 24.11
CA THR A 496 -15.12 -1.71 24.17
C THR A 496 -14.17 -0.74 23.50
N PHE A 497 -13.04 -0.47 24.14
CA PHE A 497 -11.90 0.20 23.54
C PHE A 497 -10.68 -0.72 23.65
N ARG A 498 -9.95 -0.89 22.55
CA ARG A 498 -8.70 -1.66 22.53
C ARG A 498 -7.57 -0.82 21.99
N TYR A 499 -6.41 -0.88 22.63
CA TYR A 499 -5.24 -0.12 22.24
C TYR A 499 -3.94 -0.88 22.51
N LYS A 500 -2.84 -0.40 21.95
CA LYS A 500 -1.50 -0.92 22.19
C LYS A 500 -0.52 0.24 22.29
N VAL A 501 0.26 0.29 23.37
CA VAL A 501 1.24 1.36 23.59
C VAL A 501 2.60 0.86 23.11
N MET A 502 3.10 1.44 22.04
CA MET A 502 4.41 1.11 21.47
C MET A 502 5.55 1.85 22.19
N LYS A 503 5.25 3.03 22.76
CA LYS A 503 6.20 3.86 23.50
C LYS A 503 5.46 4.96 24.27
N GLY A 504 6.12 5.48 25.31
CA GLY A 504 5.72 6.69 26.01
C GLY A 504 4.67 6.43 27.07
N SER A 505 4.06 7.52 27.56
CA SER A 505 3.04 7.48 28.61
C SER A 505 2.01 8.59 28.39
N ALA A 506 0.79 8.40 28.89
CA ALA A 506 -0.27 9.39 28.92
C ALA A 506 -1.36 8.96 29.92
N ASP A 507 -2.11 9.92 30.43
CA ASP A 507 -3.44 9.69 30.98
C ASP A 507 -4.47 9.85 29.86
N ILE A 508 -5.26 8.81 29.59
CA ILE A 508 -6.20 8.77 28.48
C ILE A 508 -7.58 8.38 28.99
N ASN A 509 -8.58 9.22 28.71
CA ASN A 509 -9.99 8.90 28.96
C ASN A 509 -10.77 8.78 27.66
N LEU A 510 -11.75 7.87 27.64
CA LEU A 510 -12.79 7.83 26.62
C LEU A 510 -13.85 8.89 26.94
N VAL A 511 -14.15 9.76 25.97
CA VAL A 511 -15.11 10.85 26.10
C VAL A 511 -16.35 10.54 25.28
N LEU A 512 -17.49 10.45 25.96
CA LEU A 512 -18.80 10.23 25.34
C LEU A 512 -19.72 11.42 25.65
N THR A 513 -20.45 11.90 24.65
CA THR A 513 -21.50 12.91 24.84
C THR A 513 -22.81 12.46 24.21
N THR A 514 -23.92 13.06 24.63
CA THR A 514 -25.26 12.70 24.15
C THR A 514 -25.89 13.80 23.34
N VAL A 515 -26.85 13.43 22.48
CA VAL A 515 -27.62 14.40 21.70
C VAL A 515 -28.29 15.41 22.64
N ASN A 516 -28.24 16.68 22.25
CA ASN A 516 -28.64 17.83 23.07
C ASN A 516 -27.72 18.23 24.23
N SER A 517 -26.61 17.50 24.45
CA SER A 517 -25.58 17.84 25.44
C SER A 517 -24.17 17.61 24.87
N GLU A 518 -23.97 17.95 23.59
CA GLU A 518 -22.79 17.56 22.82
C GLU A 518 -21.46 18.07 23.38
N ARG A 519 -21.48 19.13 24.20
CA ARG A 519 -20.31 19.78 24.82
C ARG A 519 -20.04 19.34 26.25
N VAL A 520 -20.79 18.37 26.78
CA VAL A 520 -20.66 17.90 28.16
C VAL A 520 -20.36 16.41 28.13
N ALA A 521 -19.15 16.04 28.58
CA ALA A 521 -18.75 14.64 28.73
C ALA A 521 -19.58 13.96 29.82
N VAL A 522 -20.03 12.73 29.55
CA VAL A 522 -20.75 11.91 30.52
C VAL A 522 -19.76 11.02 31.27
N ASP A 523 -19.66 11.22 32.58
CA ASP A 523 -18.87 10.40 33.52
C ASP A 523 -17.42 10.14 33.07
N GLU A 524 -16.75 11.11 32.45
CA GLU A 524 -15.43 10.94 31.83
C GLU A 524 -14.39 10.28 32.76
N SER A 525 -14.33 10.70 34.03
CA SER A 525 -13.40 10.13 35.02
C SER A 525 -13.61 8.63 35.30
N ALA A 526 -14.81 8.10 35.04
CA ALA A 526 -15.11 6.67 35.15
C ALA A 526 -14.73 5.89 33.87
N MET A 527 -14.35 6.58 32.80
CA MET A 527 -14.03 6.05 31.48
C MET A 527 -12.52 6.07 31.18
N SER A 528 -11.70 5.80 32.21
CA SER A 528 -10.23 5.79 32.09
C SER A 528 -9.74 4.59 31.26
N LEU A 529 -8.95 4.89 30.23
CA LEU A 529 -8.34 3.90 29.33
C LEU A 529 -6.91 3.57 29.75
N LEU A 530 -6.08 4.58 29.97
CA LEU A 530 -4.67 4.46 30.33
C LEU A 530 -4.35 5.53 31.38
N THR A 531 -3.44 5.22 32.30
CA THR A 531 -2.83 6.23 33.19
C THR A 531 -1.32 6.17 33.08
N THR A 532 -0.64 7.28 33.29
CA THR A 532 0.84 7.38 33.34
C THR A 532 1.48 6.42 34.35
N SER A 533 0.73 5.97 35.37
CA SER A 533 1.19 5.00 36.37
C SER A 533 1.10 3.53 35.95
N GLN A 534 0.45 3.21 34.82
CA GLN A 534 0.29 1.84 34.34
C GLN A 534 1.50 1.41 33.52
N ASP A 535 2.06 0.25 33.85
CA ASP A 535 3.04 -0.41 32.99
C ASP A 535 2.41 -0.77 31.65
N THR A 536 3.14 -0.51 30.57
CA THR A 536 2.73 -0.82 29.20
C THR A 536 3.56 -1.96 28.63
N ASP A 537 3.00 -2.68 27.67
CA ASP A 537 3.65 -3.79 26.98
C ASP A 537 3.43 -3.62 25.47
N GLU A 538 4.52 -3.40 24.74
CA GLU A 538 4.55 -3.16 23.29
C GLU A 538 4.18 -4.38 22.44
N ASP A 539 3.86 -5.53 23.05
CA ASP A 539 3.33 -6.71 22.37
C ASP A 539 1.83 -6.95 22.66
N VAL A 540 1.25 -6.26 23.65
CA VAL A 540 -0.10 -6.55 24.16
C VAL A 540 -1.12 -5.53 23.69
N TRP A 541 -2.18 -6.02 23.07
CA TRP A 541 -3.41 -5.26 22.87
C TRP A 541 -4.24 -5.24 24.16
N VAL A 542 -4.27 -4.10 24.83
CA VAL A 542 -5.05 -3.88 26.06
C VAL A 542 -6.51 -3.65 25.70
N GLU A 543 -7.41 -4.39 26.37
CA GLU A 543 -8.85 -4.25 26.23
C GLU A 543 -9.44 -3.53 27.46
N LYS A 544 -10.30 -2.54 27.23
CA LYS A 544 -11.09 -1.84 28.24
C LYS A 544 -12.56 -1.93 27.87
N THR A 545 -13.41 -2.30 28.82
CA THR A 545 -14.85 -2.44 28.63
C THR A 545 -15.62 -1.57 29.62
N PHE A 546 -16.69 -0.95 29.16
CA PHE A 546 -17.60 -0.12 29.94
C PHE A 546 -19.03 -0.55 29.66
N THR A 547 -19.81 -0.83 30.71
CA THR A 547 -21.22 -1.18 30.56
C THR A 547 -22.07 0.06 30.73
N VAL A 548 -22.98 0.30 29.78
CA VAL A 548 -23.91 1.43 29.83
C VAL A 548 -24.82 1.31 31.06
N GLY A 549 -24.71 2.29 31.95
CA GLY A 549 -25.54 2.47 33.13
C GLY A 549 -26.56 3.61 32.98
N SER A 550 -27.12 4.08 34.10
CA SER A 550 -28.21 5.07 34.13
C SER A 550 -27.86 6.44 33.56
N SER A 551 -26.59 6.82 33.51
CA SER A 551 -26.16 8.13 32.99
C SER A 551 -26.25 8.22 31.46
N LEU A 552 -26.18 7.09 30.76
CA LEU A 552 -26.24 6.97 29.29
C LEU A 552 -27.48 6.22 28.79
N SER A 553 -28.06 5.32 29.58
CA SER A 553 -29.24 4.54 29.20
C SER A 553 -30.43 5.44 28.83
N GLY A 554 -31.08 5.15 27.70
CA GLY A 554 -32.22 5.91 27.19
C GLY A 554 -31.84 7.24 26.53
N LYS A 555 -30.55 7.48 26.26
CA LYS A 555 -30.05 8.64 25.51
C LYS A 555 -29.39 8.19 24.20
N GLU A 556 -29.34 9.11 23.24
CA GLU A 556 -28.61 8.93 22.00
C GLU A 556 -27.16 9.42 22.14
N LEU A 557 -26.19 8.58 21.77
CA LEU A 557 -24.77 8.94 21.75
C LEU A 557 -24.50 9.89 20.58
N ALA A 558 -23.97 11.08 20.84
CA ALA A 558 -23.67 12.08 19.82
C ALA A 558 -22.21 12.07 19.33
N LEU A 559 -21.27 11.86 20.26
CA LEU A 559 -19.83 12.00 20.02
C LEU A 559 -19.04 10.93 20.76
N VAL A 560 -18.04 10.40 20.07
CA VAL A 560 -16.93 9.62 20.66
C VAL A 560 -15.63 10.39 20.44
N ALA A 561 -14.91 10.65 21.52
CA ALA A 561 -13.61 11.32 21.51
C ALA A 561 -12.66 10.68 22.53
N LEU A 562 -11.38 11.04 22.45
CA LEU A 562 -10.36 10.72 23.45
C LEU A 562 -9.86 12.02 24.07
N HIS A 563 -9.56 11.98 25.36
CA HIS A 563 -8.91 13.08 26.08
C HIS A 563 -7.55 12.60 26.59
N PHE A 564 -6.50 13.29 26.17
CA PHE A 564 -5.12 13.01 26.51
C PHE A 564 -4.61 14.05 27.49
N GLN A 565 -4.06 13.60 28.61
CA GLN A 565 -3.38 14.45 29.57
C GLN A 565 -2.00 13.87 29.87
N ASN A 566 -1.04 14.74 30.16
CA ASN A 566 0.34 14.34 30.51
C ASN A 566 0.98 13.38 29.48
N ALA A 567 0.67 13.54 28.20
CA ALA A 567 1.21 12.69 27.14
C ALA A 567 2.67 13.05 26.88
N SER A 568 3.57 12.09 27.05
CA SER A 568 5.01 12.23 26.86
C SER A 568 5.55 11.15 25.93
N ASP A 569 6.03 11.57 24.75
CA ASP A 569 6.62 10.72 23.71
C ASP A 569 5.72 9.50 23.39
N LEU A 570 4.42 9.74 23.37
CA LEU A 570 3.40 8.74 23.20
C LEU A 570 3.48 8.17 21.77
N ASN A 571 3.33 6.86 21.67
CA ASN A 571 3.05 6.16 20.42
C ASN A 571 2.00 5.08 20.70
N LEU A 572 0.75 5.37 20.37
CA LEU A 572 -0.43 4.58 20.69
C LEU A 572 -1.10 4.06 19.41
N TYR A 573 -1.32 2.76 19.30
CA TYR A 573 -2.13 2.16 18.24
C TYR A 573 -3.55 1.88 18.73
N LEU A 574 -4.54 2.18 17.90
CA LEU A 574 -5.96 1.95 18.18
C LEU A 574 -6.44 0.64 17.55
N GLY A 575 -6.79 -0.33 18.38
CA GLY A 575 -7.16 -1.67 17.92
C GLY A 575 -8.66 -1.91 17.79
N GLU A 576 -9.49 -1.22 18.57
CA GLU A 576 -10.96 -1.39 18.54
C GLU A 576 -11.67 -0.19 19.19
N PHE A 577 -12.76 0.26 18.58
CA PHE A 577 -13.87 0.88 19.29
C PHE A 577 -15.17 0.16 18.90
N SER A 578 -15.94 -0.30 19.89
CA SER A 578 -17.20 -0.99 19.62
C SER A 578 -18.29 -0.67 20.64
N ILE A 579 -19.54 -0.78 20.21
CA ILE A 579 -20.76 -0.74 21.03
C ILE A 579 -21.59 -1.96 20.64
N VAL A 580 -21.70 -2.91 21.57
CA VAL A 580 -22.37 -4.19 21.36
C VAL A 580 -23.55 -4.34 22.31
N ARG A 581 -24.73 -4.64 21.75
CA ARG A 581 -25.93 -4.99 22.52
C ARG A 581 -26.14 -6.50 22.49
N GLY A 582 -26.01 -7.15 23.64
CA GLY A 582 -26.23 -8.59 23.77
C GLY A 582 -25.23 -9.43 22.97
N THR A 583 -25.71 -10.51 22.37
CA THR A 583 -24.90 -11.46 21.59
C THR A 583 -25.61 -11.76 20.28
N ALA A 584 -24.88 -11.76 19.17
CA ALA A 584 -25.43 -12.06 17.86
C ALA A 584 -25.58 -13.57 17.66
N ALA A 585 -26.53 -13.96 16.80
CA ALA A 585 -26.69 -15.36 16.40
C ALA A 585 -25.50 -15.82 15.54
N THR A 586 -25.09 -17.07 15.69
CA THR A 586 -24.16 -17.71 14.77
C THR A 586 -24.80 -17.87 13.39
N PRO A 587 -24.15 -17.41 12.31
CA PRO A 587 -24.70 -17.54 10.96
C PRO A 587 -24.81 -18.99 10.51
N ALA A 588 -25.64 -19.23 9.49
CA ALA A 588 -25.67 -20.51 8.79
C ALA A 588 -24.34 -20.78 8.07
N LYS A 589 -24.06 -22.06 7.81
CA LYS A 589 -22.93 -22.47 6.98
C LYS A 589 -23.17 -22.01 5.52
N PRO A 590 -22.18 -21.35 4.86
CA PRO A 590 -22.28 -21.04 3.43
C PRO A 590 -22.43 -22.29 2.55
N VAL A 591 -22.94 -22.10 1.34
CA VAL A 591 -23.03 -23.15 0.31
C VAL A 591 -22.10 -22.77 -0.84
N VAL A 592 -20.98 -23.49 -0.98
CA VAL A 592 -20.03 -23.25 -2.07
C VAL A 592 -20.65 -23.67 -3.40
N THR A 593 -20.67 -22.77 -4.37
CA THR A 593 -21.23 -23.01 -5.71
C THR A 593 -20.14 -23.15 -6.75
N LYS A 594 -18.98 -22.51 -6.56
CA LYS A 594 -17.83 -22.63 -7.45
C LYS A 594 -16.51 -22.43 -6.72
N THR A 595 -15.52 -23.22 -7.10
CA THR A 595 -14.10 -23.00 -6.78
C THR A 595 -13.25 -23.19 -8.02
N GLN A 596 -12.18 -22.42 -8.15
CA GLN A 596 -11.26 -22.54 -9.28
C GLN A 596 -9.83 -22.17 -8.86
N VAL A 597 -8.85 -22.96 -9.31
CA VAL A 597 -7.43 -22.59 -9.29
C VAL A 597 -7.15 -21.76 -10.54
N LEU A 598 -6.52 -20.60 -10.35
CA LEU A 598 -6.23 -19.61 -11.38
C LEU A 598 -4.73 -19.55 -11.71
N SER A 599 -3.87 -19.92 -10.75
CA SER A 599 -2.42 -19.95 -10.90
C SER A 599 -1.81 -20.94 -9.93
N TYR A 600 -0.68 -21.54 -10.31
CA TYR A 600 0.10 -22.44 -9.48
C TYR A 600 1.59 -22.20 -9.71
N THR A 601 2.29 -21.67 -8.70
CA THR A 601 3.69 -21.22 -8.79
C THR A 601 4.45 -21.52 -7.48
N ARG A 602 5.75 -21.22 -7.42
CA ARG A 602 6.53 -21.26 -6.16
C ARG A 602 5.98 -20.39 -5.05
N LYS A 603 5.20 -19.35 -5.38
CA LYS A 603 4.55 -18.47 -4.39
C LYS A 603 3.28 -19.09 -3.82
N GLY A 604 2.79 -20.19 -4.40
CA GLY A 604 1.57 -20.87 -4.01
C GLY A 604 0.50 -20.83 -5.08
N TYR A 605 -0.76 -20.93 -4.66
CA TYR A 605 -1.92 -20.96 -5.54
C TYR A 605 -2.64 -19.62 -5.57
N ASP A 606 -3.06 -19.19 -6.75
CA ASP A 606 -4.15 -18.22 -6.87
C ASP A 606 -5.44 -18.96 -7.14
N GLY A 607 -6.54 -18.48 -6.58
CA GLY A 607 -7.84 -19.09 -6.78
C GLY A 607 -9.00 -18.18 -6.46
N LYS A 608 -10.20 -18.64 -6.81
CA LYS A 608 -11.44 -17.97 -6.45
C LYS A 608 -12.48 -18.94 -5.90
N ILE A 609 -13.33 -18.41 -5.03
CA ILE A 609 -14.53 -19.08 -4.52
C ILE A 609 -15.75 -18.21 -4.79
N ILE A 610 -16.86 -18.85 -5.13
CA ILE A 610 -18.19 -18.25 -5.17
C ILE A 610 -19.11 -19.14 -4.34
N PHE A 611 -19.95 -18.51 -3.53
CA PHE A 611 -20.83 -19.21 -2.61
C PHE A 611 -22.14 -18.44 -2.44
N GLU A 612 -23.12 -19.07 -1.82
CA GLU A 612 -24.39 -18.48 -1.47
C GLU A 612 -24.65 -18.69 0.03
N MET A 613 -25.43 -17.81 0.62
CA MET A 613 -25.93 -18.00 1.99
C MET A 613 -27.35 -18.54 1.98
N PRO A 614 -27.68 -19.51 2.84
CA PRO A 614 -29.08 -19.90 3.05
C PRO A 614 -29.92 -18.67 3.43
N ASN A 615 -30.92 -18.35 2.61
CA ASN A 615 -31.80 -17.19 2.79
C ASN A 615 -33.20 -17.47 2.20
N ASP A 616 -34.17 -16.62 2.55
CA ASP A 616 -35.58 -16.73 2.17
C ASP A 616 -36.05 -15.60 1.23
N LYS A 617 -35.11 -14.85 0.64
CA LYS A 617 -35.45 -13.75 -0.29
C LYS A 617 -36.03 -14.31 -1.58
N ALA A 618 -37.01 -13.61 -2.14
CA ALA A 618 -37.57 -13.97 -3.44
C ALA A 618 -36.53 -13.78 -4.56
N THR A 619 -36.66 -14.56 -5.63
CA THR A 619 -35.78 -14.43 -6.80
C THR A 619 -35.78 -12.99 -7.34
N GLY A 620 -34.58 -12.41 -7.46
CA GLY A 620 -34.41 -11.03 -7.92
C GLY A 620 -34.49 -9.96 -6.82
N GLU A 621 -34.75 -10.33 -5.57
CA GLU A 621 -34.55 -9.44 -4.44
C GLU A 621 -33.10 -9.53 -3.93
N PRO A 622 -32.45 -8.39 -3.61
CA PRO A 622 -31.13 -8.43 -3.01
C PRO A 622 -31.19 -9.04 -1.61
N CYS A 623 -30.25 -9.92 -1.30
CA CYS A 623 -30.00 -10.42 0.04
C CYS A 623 -28.71 -9.79 0.57
N TYR A 624 -28.81 -9.06 1.67
CA TYR A 624 -27.68 -8.43 2.33
C TYR A 624 -27.09 -9.34 3.42
N ASN A 625 -25.87 -9.08 3.85
CA ASN A 625 -25.21 -9.86 4.90
C ASN A 625 -26.01 -9.83 6.23
N LEU A 626 -26.67 -8.70 6.52
CA LEU A 626 -27.55 -8.54 7.69
C LEU A 626 -28.78 -9.47 7.67
N ASP A 627 -29.34 -9.75 6.50
CA ASP A 627 -30.49 -10.64 6.36
C ASP A 627 -30.15 -12.06 6.83
N VAL A 628 -28.89 -12.47 6.63
CA VAL A 628 -28.35 -13.79 6.99
C VAL A 628 -27.44 -13.74 8.22
N LYS A 629 -27.61 -12.70 9.06
CA LYS A 629 -26.93 -12.54 10.37
C LYS A 629 -25.40 -12.58 10.31
N THR A 630 -24.83 -12.15 9.19
CA THR A 630 -23.39 -12.22 8.92
C THR A 630 -22.80 -10.82 8.83
N SER A 631 -21.60 -10.59 9.38
CA SER A 631 -20.84 -9.34 9.16
C SER A 631 -19.98 -9.44 7.90
N PHE A 632 -19.14 -10.47 7.86
CA PHE A 632 -18.24 -10.79 6.76
C PHE A 632 -17.92 -12.30 6.75
N PHE A 633 -17.16 -12.71 5.74
CA PHE A 633 -16.72 -14.08 5.53
C PHE A 633 -15.22 -14.22 5.71
N LYS A 634 -14.81 -15.31 6.35
CA LYS A 634 -13.40 -15.72 6.45
C LYS A 634 -13.06 -16.66 5.32
N LEU A 635 -11.96 -16.39 4.63
CA LEU A 635 -11.45 -17.16 3.51
C LEU A 635 -10.38 -18.14 4.00
N TRP A 636 -10.53 -19.40 3.63
CA TRP A 636 -9.66 -20.50 4.04
C TRP A 636 -9.08 -21.22 2.83
N ALA A 637 -7.82 -21.64 2.92
CA ALA A 637 -7.20 -22.51 1.93
C ALA A 637 -6.60 -23.74 2.60
N GLN A 638 -6.60 -24.87 1.91
CA GLN A 638 -5.99 -26.09 2.43
C GLN A 638 -5.41 -26.94 1.32
N GLN A 639 -4.09 -27.13 1.36
CA GLN A 639 -3.43 -28.16 0.56
C GLN A 639 -3.73 -29.53 1.15
N GLU A 640 -3.97 -30.52 0.29
CA GLU A 640 -4.31 -31.88 0.71
C GLU A 640 -3.23 -32.46 1.64
N GLY A 641 -3.62 -32.86 2.86
CA GLY A 641 -2.71 -33.36 3.90
C GLY A 641 -2.02 -32.29 4.76
N CYS A 642 -2.27 -31.00 4.52
CA CYS A 642 -1.79 -29.88 5.33
C CYS A 642 -2.90 -29.28 6.21
N GLU A 643 -2.52 -28.51 7.23
CA GLU A 643 -3.48 -27.74 8.05
C GLU A 643 -4.16 -26.63 7.23
N PRO A 644 -5.45 -26.32 7.48
CA PRO A 644 -6.10 -25.15 6.91
C PRO A 644 -5.42 -23.84 7.30
N VAL A 645 -5.36 -22.89 6.37
CA VAL A 645 -4.79 -21.57 6.59
C VAL A 645 -5.85 -20.50 6.38
N PHE A 646 -5.91 -19.56 7.33
CA PHE A 646 -6.79 -18.39 7.25
C PHE A 646 -6.13 -17.33 6.36
N MET A 647 -6.76 -17.04 5.24
CA MET A 647 -6.20 -16.21 4.18
C MET A 647 -6.60 -14.74 4.28
N GLY A 648 -7.74 -14.43 4.89
CA GLY A 648 -8.25 -13.06 5.02
C GLY A 648 -9.78 -13.03 5.02
N ILE A 649 -10.36 -11.84 4.87
CA ILE A 649 -11.83 -11.64 4.96
C ILE A 649 -12.42 -10.96 3.72
N THR A 650 -13.73 -11.13 3.51
CA THR A 650 -14.49 -10.47 2.44
C THR A 650 -15.93 -10.19 2.87
N THR A 651 -16.54 -9.11 2.37
CA THR A 651 -17.98 -8.85 2.51
C THR A 651 -18.79 -9.48 1.38
N SER A 652 -18.19 -9.70 0.21
CA SER A 652 -18.82 -10.30 -0.96
C SER A 652 -19.13 -11.78 -0.74
N TRP A 653 -20.10 -12.31 -1.48
CA TRP A 653 -20.34 -13.76 -1.57
C TRP A 653 -19.42 -14.44 -2.60
N ALA A 654 -18.20 -13.91 -2.68
CA ALA A 654 -17.11 -14.35 -3.51
C ALA A 654 -15.79 -13.91 -2.87
N GLY A 655 -14.74 -14.69 -3.08
CA GLY A 655 -13.42 -14.42 -2.51
C GLY A 655 -12.30 -14.79 -3.46
N MET A 656 -11.27 -13.95 -3.48
CA MET A 656 -10.00 -14.23 -4.14
C MET A 656 -8.97 -14.74 -3.13
N TYR A 657 -8.14 -15.66 -3.56
CA TYR A 657 -7.02 -16.20 -2.81
C TYR A 657 -5.77 -15.91 -3.61
N TYR A 658 -4.84 -15.19 -3.01
CA TYR A 658 -3.54 -14.92 -3.60
C TYR A 658 -2.47 -15.60 -2.77
N SER A 659 -1.56 -16.32 -3.43
CA SER A 659 -0.46 -16.99 -2.74
C SER A 659 -0.89 -17.96 -1.64
N ALA A 660 -2.01 -18.66 -1.83
CA ALA A 660 -2.40 -19.71 -0.90
C ALA A 660 -1.23 -20.70 -0.68
N PRO A 661 -0.87 -21.04 0.57
CA PRO A 661 0.39 -21.72 0.89
C PRO A 661 0.59 -23.03 0.12
N LEU A 662 1.83 -23.26 -0.31
CA LEU A 662 2.29 -24.48 -0.97
C LEU A 662 3.45 -25.09 -0.19
N ASN A 663 3.26 -26.31 0.29
CA ASN A 663 4.32 -27.19 0.75
C ASN A 663 4.74 -28.11 -0.40
N LEU A 664 5.83 -27.77 -1.07
CA LEU A 664 6.39 -28.56 -2.18
C LEU A 664 6.80 -29.98 -1.77
N LYS A 665 7.10 -30.22 -0.48
CA LYS A 665 7.49 -31.54 0.04
C LYS A 665 6.30 -32.45 0.36
N ALA A 666 5.07 -31.94 0.31
CA ALA A 666 3.88 -32.75 0.58
C ALA A 666 3.63 -33.76 -0.56
N ALA A 667 3.01 -34.90 -0.21
CA ALA A 667 2.72 -35.98 -1.16
C ALA A 667 1.67 -35.60 -2.22
N SER A 668 0.79 -34.63 -1.92
CA SER A 668 -0.21 -34.11 -2.84
C SER A 668 -0.09 -32.59 -2.93
N HIS A 669 -0.26 -32.05 -4.14
CA HIS A 669 -0.35 -30.61 -4.42
C HIS A 669 -1.77 -30.19 -4.79
N ASN A 670 -2.77 -31.05 -4.57
CA ASN A 670 -4.17 -30.65 -4.69
C ASN A 670 -4.51 -29.61 -3.63
N ILE A 671 -5.36 -28.66 -3.98
CA ILE A 671 -5.76 -27.53 -3.13
C ILE A 671 -7.28 -27.43 -3.09
N ARG A 672 -7.85 -27.07 -1.93
CA ARG A 672 -9.24 -26.63 -1.83
C ARG A 672 -9.34 -25.26 -1.19
N PHE A 673 -10.38 -24.52 -1.58
CA PHE A 673 -10.73 -23.22 -1.02
C PHE A 673 -12.02 -23.36 -0.22
N GLY A 674 -12.13 -22.62 0.88
CA GLY A 674 -13.26 -22.71 1.79
C GLY A 674 -13.61 -21.38 2.43
N VAL A 675 -14.82 -21.28 2.95
CA VAL A 675 -15.37 -20.05 3.50
C VAL A 675 -16.20 -20.32 4.75
N SER A 676 -16.12 -19.44 5.75
CA SER A 676 -17.02 -19.44 6.90
C SER A 676 -17.63 -18.05 7.11
N ALA A 677 -18.88 -18.00 7.58
CA ALA A 677 -19.57 -16.76 7.89
C ALA A 677 -19.31 -16.34 9.35
N THR A 678 -19.05 -15.06 9.59
CA THR A 678 -18.79 -14.50 10.93
C THR A 678 -20.03 -13.78 11.46
N SER A 679 -20.43 -14.03 12.71
CA SER A 679 -21.57 -13.37 13.37
C SER A 679 -21.40 -11.85 13.44
N LEU A 680 -22.52 -11.11 13.53
CA LEU A 680 -22.52 -9.65 13.56
C LEU A 680 -21.66 -9.02 14.67
N ASP A 681 -21.51 -9.71 15.82
CA ASP A 681 -20.68 -9.29 16.95
C ASP A 681 -19.22 -9.81 16.90
N HIS A 682 -18.87 -10.52 15.83
CA HIS A 682 -17.55 -11.14 15.60
C HIS A 682 -17.12 -12.13 16.70
N LYS A 683 -18.08 -12.73 17.43
CA LYS A 683 -17.83 -13.69 18.51
C LYS A 683 -17.95 -15.15 18.09
N SER A 684 -18.64 -15.46 17.00
CA SER A 684 -18.81 -16.84 16.50
C SER A 684 -18.68 -16.92 14.98
N ASP A 685 -18.26 -18.09 14.50
CA ASP A 685 -18.18 -18.41 13.08
C ASP A 685 -19.08 -19.62 12.79
N SER A 686 -19.62 -19.69 11.57
CA SER A 686 -20.17 -20.94 11.05
C SER A 686 -19.07 -22.00 10.88
N GLU A 687 -19.46 -23.25 10.65
CA GLU A 687 -18.52 -24.22 10.08
C GLU A 687 -17.93 -23.72 8.76
N ILE A 688 -16.71 -24.17 8.43
CA ILE A 688 -16.10 -23.91 7.12
C ILE A 688 -16.83 -24.74 6.06
N ALA A 689 -17.34 -24.07 5.04
CA ALA A 689 -17.83 -24.66 3.81
C ALA A 689 -16.66 -24.80 2.83
N TRP A 690 -16.34 -26.03 2.44
CA TRP A 690 -15.23 -26.33 1.53
C TRP A 690 -15.75 -26.61 0.12
N GLY A 691 -15.02 -26.16 -0.89
CA GLY A 691 -15.08 -26.76 -2.22
C GLY A 691 -14.32 -28.10 -2.25
N ASP A 692 -14.39 -28.77 -3.41
CA ASP A 692 -13.64 -29.99 -3.64
C ASP A 692 -12.13 -29.73 -3.72
N TYR A 693 -11.33 -30.78 -3.49
CA TYR A 693 -9.91 -30.73 -3.81
C TYR A 693 -9.72 -30.64 -5.33
N LEU A 694 -9.01 -29.61 -5.76
CA LEU A 694 -8.73 -29.31 -7.15
C LEU A 694 -7.28 -29.69 -7.48
N ASN A 695 -7.09 -30.34 -8.63
CA ASN A 695 -5.76 -30.45 -9.22
C ASN A 695 -5.36 -29.05 -9.72
N PRO A 696 -4.19 -28.52 -9.30
CA PRO A 696 -3.79 -27.17 -9.66
C PRO A 696 -3.36 -27.02 -11.13
N GLY A 697 -3.25 -28.13 -11.86
CA GLY A 697 -2.82 -28.15 -13.25
C GLY A 697 -1.30 -28.00 -13.37
N THR A 698 -0.86 -27.26 -14.39
CA THR A 698 0.55 -27.09 -14.71
C THR A 698 1.20 -26.05 -13.80
N TYR A 699 2.27 -26.45 -13.13
CA TYR A 699 3.11 -25.53 -12.37
C TYR A 699 3.84 -24.55 -13.30
N VAL A 700 3.80 -23.27 -12.96
CA VAL A 700 4.53 -22.22 -13.67
C VAL A 700 5.81 -21.89 -12.92
N PHE A 701 6.94 -22.20 -13.54
CA PHE A 701 8.27 -22.04 -12.97
C PHE A 701 8.73 -20.59 -12.99
N ASN A 702 9.47 -20.18 -11.96
CA ASN A 702 10.30 -18.97 -12.03
C ASN A 702 11.74 -19.37 -12.45
N ASP A 703 12.19 -18.86 -13.60
CA ASP A 703 13.49 -19.16 -14.19
C ASP A 703 14.63 -18.22 -13.71
N ASP A 704 14.37 -17.33 -12.74
CA ASP A 704 15.36 -16.43 -12.14
C ASP A 704 16.40 -17.22 -11.35
N VAL A 705 17.60 -16.65 -11.30
CA VAL A 705 18.76 -17.22 -10.61
C VAL A 705 19.21 -16.29 -9.50
N GLN A 706 19.75 -16.87 -8.43
CA GLN A 706 20.23 -16.15 -7.24
C GLN A 706 21.63 -16.62 -6.84
N ILE A 707 22.27 -15.82 -5.99
CA ILE A 707 23.55 -16.10 -5.36
C ILE A 707 23.43 -15.82 -3.85
N ASP A 708 24.12 -16.59 -3.03
CA ASP A 708 24.06 -16.44 -1.56
C ASP A 708 24.87 -15.25 -1.02
N LYS A 709 25.79 -14.68 -1.81
CA LYS A 709 26.70 -13.59 -1.42
C LYS A 709 26.85 -12.54 -2.52
N THR A 710 26.78 -11.26 -2.14
CA THR A 710 26.97 -10.10 -3.05
C THR A 710 28.40 -9.55 -3.05
N THR A 711 29.15 -9.78 -1.97
CA THR A 711 30.56 -9.40 -1.87
C THR A 711 31.38 -10.62 -1.48
N ILE A 712 32.16 -11.13 -2.42
CA ILE A 712 32.90 -12.38 -2.28
C ILE A 712 34.40 -12.06 -2.25
N LYS A 713 35.14 -12.75 -1.38
CA LYS A 713 36.60 -12.63 -1.27
C LYS A 713 37.34 -13.70 -2.06
N PRO A 714 38.63 -13.49 -2.40
CA PRO A 714 39.41 -14.47 -3.14
C PRO A 714 39.39 -15.83 -2.44
N ASN A 715 39.07 -16.88 -3.20
CA ASN A 715 38.92 -18.26 -2.72
C ASN A 715 37.82 -18.46 -1.66
N GLU A 716 36.89 -17.52 -1.53
CA GLU A 716 35.70 -17.70 -0.69
C GLU A 716 34.63 -18.52 -1.42
N GLU A 717 34.11 -19.56 -0.78
CA GLU A 717 33.02 -20.38 -1.30
C GLU A 717 31.72 -19.57 -1.43
N PHE A 718 30.96 -19.81 -2.50
CA PHE A 718 29.63 -19.24 -2.72
C PHE A 718 28.74 -20.19 -3.51
N THR A 719 27.43 -20.01 -3.38
CA THR A 719 26.40 -20.86 -3.97
C THR A 719 25.53 -20.09 -4.94
N MET A 720 25.25 -20.68 -6.10
CA MET A 720 24.31 -20.18 -7.11
C MET A 720 23.17 -21.17 -7.27
N SER A 721 21.93 -20.69 -7.40
CA SER A 721 20.76 -21.56 -7.58
C SER A 721 19.67 -20.88 -8.39
N PHE A 722 18.67 -21.64 -8.83
CA PHE A 722 17.39 -21.03 -9.20
C PHE A 722 16.67 -20.49 -7.96
N VAL A 723 15.86 -19.45 -8.15
CA VAL A 723 14.97 -18.91 -7.10
C VAL A 723 13.81 -19.85 -6.82
N ASP A 724 13.34 -20.58 -7.82
CA ASP A 724 12.25 -21.55 -7.70
C ASP A 724 12.77 -22.93 -7.32
N PRO A 725 12.55 -23.42 -6.09
CA PRO A 725 13.10 -24.70 -5.64
C PRO A 725 12.58 -25.93 -6.39
N ALA A 726 11.51 -25.79 -7.20
CA ALA A 726 11.02 -26.87 -8.06
C ALA A 726 11.66 -26.86 -9.45
N HIS A 727 12.41 -25.82 -9.83
CA HIS A 727 13.05 -25.70 -11.13
C HIS A 727 14.04 -26.85 -11.38
N GLU A 728 14.06 -27.35 -12.61
CA GLU A 728 14.93 -28.43 -13.04
C GLU A 728 16.42 -28.04 -13.02
N ASP A 729 17.29 -29.05 -13.07
CA ASP A 729 18.74 -28.85 -13.16
C ASP A 729 19.14 -28.09 -14.44
N ALA A 730 20.17 -27.26 -14.33
CA ALA A 730 20.81 -26.58 -15.45
C ALA A 730 22.33 -26.70 -15.40
N SER A 731 22.98 -26.39 -16.52
CA SER A 731 24.44 -26.22 -16.58
C SER A 731 24.81 -24.77 -16.26
N TRP A 732 25.74 -24.58 -15.33
CA TRP A 732 26.21 -23.30 -14.85
C TRP A 732 27.69 -23.15 -15.22
N VAL A 733 28.04 -22.02 -15.83
CA VAL A 733 29.41 -21.72 -16.26
C VAL A 733 29.77 -20.29 -15.87
N LEU A 734 30.83 -20.10 -15.09
CA LEU A 734 31.39 -18.77 -14.83
C LEU A 734 32.49 -18.46 -15.84
N LEU A 735 32.42 -17.27 -16.41
CA LEU A 735 33.34 -16.76 -17.43
C LEU A 735 34.08 -15.53 -16.90
N ASP A 736 35.40 -15.49 -17.10
CA ASP A 736 36.21 -14.30 -16.83
C ASP A 736 35.96 -13.20 -17.88
N ALA A 737 36.62 -12.04 -17.71
CA ALA A 737 36.51 -10.91 -18.64
C ALA A 737 37.00 -11.21 -20.06
N ALA A 738 37.86 -12.22 -20.25
CA ALA A 738 38.31 -12.68 -21.56
C ALA A 738 37.39 -13.75 -22.17
N GLY A 739 36.34 -14.16 -21.46
CA GLY A 739 35.39 -15.19 -21.88
C GLY A 739 35.85 -16.63 -21.61
N ASN A 740 36.92 -16.84 -20.84
CA ASN A 740 37.38 -18.18 -20.47
C ASN A 740 36.52 -18.75 -19.34
N THR A 741 36.26 -20.05 -19.38
CA THR A 741 35.57 -20.76 -18.30
C THR A 741 36.49 -20.93 -17.09
N VAL A 742 36.07 -20.39 -15.94
CA VAL A 742 36.80 -20.50 -14.66
C VAL A 742 36.12 -21.45 -13.67
N PHE A 743 34.84 -21.75 -13.87
CA PHE A 743 34.08 -22.73 -13.10
C PHE A 743 32.94 -23.30 -13.95
N SER A 744 32.63 -24.58 -13.77
CA SER A 744 31.44 -25.20 -14.35
C SER A 744 30.87 -26.31 -13.47
N ALA A 745 29.54 -26.39 -13.43
CA ALA A 745 28.80 -27.41 -12.70
C ALA A 745 27.41 -27.65 -13.32
N THR A 746 26.73 -28.71 -12.90
CA THR A 746 25.35 -29.00 -13.28
C THR A 746 24.52 -29.29 -12.04
N GLY A 747 23.31 -28.73 -11.97
CA GLY A 747 22.37 -28.96 -10.89
C GLY A 747 21.34 -27.84 -10.79
N HIS A 748 20.37 -28.00 -9.91
CA HIS A 748 19.45 -26.94 -9.49
C HIS A 748 20.16 -25.86 -8.64
N THR A 749 21.07 -26.31 -7.78
CA THR A 749 21.97 -25.51 -6.94
C THR A 749 23.40 -26.00 -7.19
N VAL A 750 24.33 -25.06 -7.35
CA VAL A 750 25.75 -25.35 -7.56
C VAL A 750 26.60 -24.51 -6.62
N THR A 751 27.64 -25.11 -6.03
CA THR A 751 28.57 -24.44 -5.12
C THR A 751 29.93 -24.30 -5.79
N CYS A 752 30.44 -23.08 -5.87
CA CYS A 752 31.78 -22.79 -6.34
C CYS A 752 32.71 -22.73 -5.12
N PRO A 753 33.83 -23.47 -5.09
CA PRO A 753 34.76 -23.47 -3.95
C PRO A 753 35.52 -22.14 -3.79
N GLY A 754 35.32 -21.20 -4.70
CA GLY A 754 35.94 -19.88 -4.71
C GLY A 754 36.78 -19.63 -5.96
N LEU A 755 36.99 -18.35 -6.28
CA LEU A 755 37.80 -17.87 -7.40
C LEU A 755 38.95 -16.99 -6.87
N PRO A 756 40.19 -17.12 -7.40
CA PRO A 756 41.34 -16.41 -6.84
C PRO A 756 41.48 -14.96 -7.31
N GLU A 757 41.05 -14.66 -8.54
CA GLU A 757 41.30 -13.34 -9.15
C GLU A 757 40.20 -12.34 -8.79
N ILE A 758 40.60 -11.09 -8.53
CA ILE A 758 39.67 -9.97 -8.31
C ILE A 758 39.06 -9.57 -9.66
N GLY A 759 37.76 -9.34 -9.68
CA GLY A 759 37.06 -8.88 -10.88
C GLY A 759 35.60 -9.28 -10.92
N SER A 760 34.96 -8.97 -12.06
CA SER A 760 33.58 -9.35 -12.35
C SER A 760 33.56 -10.55 -13.32
N TYR A 761 32.70 -11.52 -13.03
CA TYR A 761 32.54 -12.73 -13.81
C TYR A 761 31.11 -12.85 -14.33
N ASN A 762 30.97 -13.25 -15.59
CA ASN A 762 29.68 -13.49 -16.21
C ASN A 762 29.20 -14.91 -15.87
N LEU A 763 27.92 -15.04 -15.51
CA LEU A 763 27.31 -16.35 -15.34
C LEU A 763 26.58 -16.74 -16.63
N ARG A 764 26.91 -17.88 -17.21
CA ARG A 764 26.14 -18.51 -18.28
C ARG A 764 25.38 -19.72 -17.74
N VAL A 765 24.05 -19.68 -17.85
CA VAL A 765 23.17 -20.78 -17.47
C VAL A 765 22.54 -21.37 -18.72
N ARG A 766 22.68 -22.69 -18.91
CA ARG A 766 22.00 -23.44 -19.98
C ARG A 766 21.05 -24.45 -19.36
N GLY A 767 19.75 -24.24 -19.56
CA GLY A 767 18.69 -25.04 -18.97
C GLY A 767 17.31 -24.73 -19.57
N PRO A 768 16.25 -25.42 -19.12
CA PRO A 768 14.87 -25.07 -19.46
C PRO A 768 14.58 -23.60 -19.12
N HIS A 769 13.97 -22.89 -20.06
CA HIS A 769 13.57 -21.50 -19.90
C HIS A 769 12.34 -21.24 -20.78
N TYR A 770 11.39 -20.46 -20.28
CA TYR A 770 10.25 -20.06 -21.09
C TYR A 770 10.69 -19.30 -22.35
N ASN A 771 10.03 -19.61 -23.48
CA ASN A 771 10.12 -18.76 -24.66
C ASN A 771 9.56 -17.36 -24.35
N SER A 772 9.80 -16.38 -25.22
CA SER A 772 9.31 -15.00 -25.01
C SER A 772 7.77 -14.90 -24.91
N ALA A 773 7.03 -15.92 -25.36
CA ALA A 773 5.58 -15.99 -25.25
C ALA A 773 5.08 -16.65 -23.94
N GLY A 774 5.98 -17.20 -23.10
CA GLY A 774 5.62 -17.91 -21.87
C GLY A 774 4.92 -19.27 -22.08
N THR A 775 4.90 -19.81 -23.29
CA THR A 775 4.05 -20.97 -23.65
C THR A 775 4.79 -22.31 -23.68
N SER A 776 6.10 -22.31 -23.87
CA SER A 776 6.92 -23.53 -23.88
C SER A 776 8.27 -23.28 -23.23
N ARG A 777 8.80 -24.30 -22.55
CA ARG A 777 10.12 -24.25 -21.92
C ARG A 777 11.13 -24.96 -22.81
N LEU A 778 12.06 -24.19 -23.37
CA LEU A 778 13.11 -24.67 -24.27
C LEU A 778 14.45 -24.66 -23.54
N ASN A 779 15.31 -25.60 -23.90
CA ASN A 779 16.67 -25.65 -23.37
C ASN A 779 17.51 -24.57 -24.06
N THR A 780 17.70 -23.42 -23.40
CA THR A 780 18.38 -22.24 -23.97
C THR A 780 19.53 -21.80 -23.07
N SER A 781 20.46 -21.01 -23.64
CA SER A 781 21.58 -20.44 -22.90
C SER A 781 21.31 -18.96 -22.61
N ARG A 782 21.45 -18.57 -21.35
CA ARG A 782 21.31 -17.19 -20.86
C ARG A 782 22.61 -16.75 -20.22
N THR A 783 23.05 -15.52 -20.46
CA THR A 783 24.26 -14.97 -19.84
C THR A 783 23.88 -13.76 -19.00
N PHE A 784 24.31 -13.75 -17.74
CA PHE A 784 24.11 -12.68 -16.77
C PHE A 784 25.45 -11.97 -16.58
N ALA A 785 25.51 -10.70 -16.98
CA ALA A 785 26.73 -9.92 -16.90
C ALA A 785 27.08 -9.58 -15.44
N SER A 786 28.38 -9.66 -15.10
CA SER A 786 28.90 -9.33 -13.76
C SER A 786 28.11 -9.97 -12.62
N PHE A 787 27.69 -11.22 -12.78
CA PHE A 787 26.85 -11.93 -11.81
C PHE A 787 27.61 -12.24 -10.52
N VAL A 788 28.91 -12.53 -10.62
CA VAL A 788 29.80 -12.77 -9.48
C VAL A 788 30.86 -11.68 -9.45
N GLN A 789 31.09 -11.07 -8.30
CA GLN A 789 32.13 -10.06 -8.09
C GLN A 789 33.07 -10.51 -6.96
N ILE A 790 34.33 -10.77 -7.32
CA ILE A 790 35.40 -11.05 -6.37
C ILE A 790 36.12 -9.76 -6.07
N THR A 791 36.19 -9.40 -4.80
CA THR A 791 36.67 -8.09 -4.32
C THR A 791 37.84 -8.28 -3.36
N SER A 792 38.72 -7.29 -3.24
CA SER A 792 39.88 -7.42 -2.34
C SER A 792 39.47 -7.57 -0.87
N GLU A 793 40.34 -8.14 -0.04
CA GLU A 793 40.14 -8.19 1.42
C GLU A 793 40.13 -6.78 2.05
N GLY A 794 40.87 -5.83 1.46
CA GLY A 794 41.03 -4.47 2.01
C GLY A 794 39.74 -3.66 2.05
N VAL A 795 38.79 -3.92 1.15
CA VAL A 795 37.51 -3.19 1.10
C VAL A 795 36.46 -3.67 2.12
N GLY A 796 36.80 -4.65 2.97
CA GLY A 796 35.87 -5.23 3.95
C GLY A 796 34.97 -6.32 3.37
N ALA A 797 34.33 -7.14 4.20
CA ALA A 797 33.54 -8.31 3.81
C ALA A 797 32.09 -8.24 4.34
N LEU A 798 31.22 -9.12 3.85
CA LEU A 798 29.92 -9.34 4.49
C LEU A 798 30.14 -9.84 5.92
N PRO A 799 29.47 -9.24 6.93
CA PRO A 799 29.51 -9.76 8.29
C PRO A 799 29.01 -11.20 8.36
N GLN A 800 29.53 -11.98 9.30
CA GLN A 800 29.03 -13.31 9.60
C GLN A 800 29.18 -13.59 11.09
N ILE A 801 28.10 -14.04 11.74
CA ILE A 801 28.07 -14.43 13.14
C ILE A 801 28.40 -15.92 13.23
N TYR A 802 29.48 -16.25 13.93
CA TYR A 802 29.83 -17.65 14.19
C TYR A 802 29.10 -18.16 15.43
N THR A 803 29.22 -17.45 16.56
CA THR A 803 28.63 -17.87 17.84
C THR A 803 27.80 -16.73 18.44
N LEU A 804 26.78 -17.10 19.22
CA LEU A 804 25.97 -16.18 20.01
C LEU A 804 25.61 -16.89 21.31
N THR A 805 26.04 -16.33 22.44
CA THR A 805 25.90 -16.94 23.76
C THR A 805 25.17 -16.01 24.72
N GLY A 806 24.47 -16.60 25.69
CA GLY A 806 23.91 -15.94 26.86
C GLY A 806 24.48 -16.61 28.12
N ASN A 807 25.07 -15.84 29.02
CA ASN A 807 25.80 -16.33 30.21
C ASN A 807 26.84 -17.42 29.89
N GLY A 808 27.45 -17.37 28.70
CA GLY A 808 28.47 -18.31 28.23
C GLY A 808 27.94 -19.57 27.52
N GLU A 809 26.62 -19.75 27.41
CA GLU A 809 25.98 -20.91 26.77
C GLU A 809 25.34 -20.54 25.43
N GLU A 810 25.30 -21.45 24.45
CA GLU A 810 24.53 -21.27 23.18
C GLU A 810 23.08 -21.79 23.29
N ALA A 811 22.72 -22.40 24.42
CA ALA A 811 21.41 -23.00 24.70
C ALA A 811 20.54 -22.10 25.59
N ASP A 812 19.30 -22.54 25.87
CA ASP A 812 18.40 -21.84 26.80
C ASP A 812 19.09 -21.57 28.15
N ILE A 813 18.88 -20.38 28.71
CA ILE A 813 19.35 -20.01 30.06
C ILE A 813 18.17 -19.64 30.96
N THR A 814 18.41 -19.65 32.28
CA THR A 814 17.44 -19.23 33.28
C THR A 814 18.09 -18.23 34.24
N VAL A 815 17.41 -17.10 34.50
CA VAL A 815 17.86 -16.00 35.37
C VAL A 815 16.67 -15.46 36.17
N GLU A 816 16.89 -14.73 37.27
CA GLU A 816 15.81 -14.06 38.00
C GLU A 816 15.48 -12.68 37.39
N ALA A 817 14.26 -12.18 37.59
CA ALA A 817 13.89 -10.85 37.11
C ALA A 817 14.70 -9.78 37.85
N GLY A 818 15.38 -8.93 37.07
CA GLY A 818 16.36 -7.96 37.54
C GLY A 818 17.81 -8.43 37.42
N ASP A 819 18.08 -9.72 37.21
CA ASP A 819 19.44 -10.22 36.98
C ASP A 819 19.98 -9.73 35.63
N GLU A 820 21.31 -9.52 35.58
CA GLU A 820 22.02 -9.24 34.35
C GLU A 820 22.24 -10.53 33.54
N VAL A 821 21.82 -10.51 32.28
CA VAL A 821 22.18 -11.50 31.26
C VAL A 821 23.35 -10.97 30.45
N ALA A 822 24.47 -11.69 30.47
CA ALA A 822 25.65 -11.39 29.68
C ALA A 822 25.57 -12.08 28.31
N MET A 823 25.26 -11.31 27.28
CA MET A 823 25.29 -11.76 25.89
C MET A 823 26.70 -11.56 25.30
N ALA A 824 27.18 -12.51 24.49
CA ALA A 824 28.44 -12.37 23.76
C ALA A 824 28.40 -13.07 22.40
N TYR A 825 29.19 -12.59 21.44
CA TYR A 825 29.30 -13.19 20.12
C TYR A 825 30.75 -13.25 19.61
N THR A 826 30.96 -14.12 18.63
CA THR A 826 32.14 -14.10 17.74
C THR A 826 31.69 -14.02 16.29
N GLY A 827 32.47 -13.31 15.46
CA GLY A 827 32.18 -13.08 14.06
C GLY A 827 33.40 -13.15 13.15
N ARG A 828 33.15 -13.11 11.85
CA ARG A 828 34.17 -13.01 10.80
C ARG A 828 34.83 -11.63 10.82
N LYS A 829 36.11 -11.55 10.46
CA LYS A 829 36.73 -10.27 10.09
C LYS A 829 36.02 -9.70 8.86
N ALA A 830 35.36 -8.56 9.03
CA ALA A 830 34.52 -7.93 8.02
C ALA A 830 34.86 -6.45 7.79
N ASP A 831 35.65 -5.84 8.67
CA ASP A 831 36.02 -4.44 8.53
C ASP A 831 37.06 -4.20 7.42
N GLY A 832 36.98 -3.01 6.81
CA GLY A 832 37.89 -2.56 5.76
C GLY A 832 37.66 -1.10 5.38
N ALA A 833 38.17 -0.68 4.23
CA ALA A 833 37.92 0.64 3.67
C ALA A 833 38.01 0.59 2.14
N GLY A 834 37.12 1.34 1.49
CA GLY A 834 37.04 1.37 0.03
C GLY A 834 36.79 2.79 -0.49
N SER A 835 36.53 2.84 -1.80
CA SER A 835 36.05 4.03 -2.49
C SER A 835 34.72 4.51 -1.90
N GLN A 836 34.41 5.80 -2.02
CA GLN A 836 33.21 6.43 -1.50
C GLN A 836 32.16 6.62 -2.60
N GLY A 837 31.09 5.82 -2.53
CA GLY A 837 29.93 5.97 -3.39
C GLY A 837 28.92 6.97 -2.86
N VAL A 838 28.08 7.50 -3.75
CA VAL A 838 26.95 8.37 -3.40
C VAL A 838 25.64 7.61 -3.65
N ASN A 839 24.83 7.46 -2.59
CA ASN A 839 23.50 6.90 -2.70
C ASN A 839 22.57 7.91 -3.40
N MET A 840 21.92 7.47 -4.47
CA MET A 840 21.06 8.31 -5.28
C MET A 840 19.66 8.47 -4.69
N ASN A 841 19.16 7.52 -3.88
CA ASN A 841 17.84 7.58 -3.24
C ASN A 841 16.69 8.00 -4.20
N GLU A 842 16.68 7.47 -5.43
CA GLU A 842 15.70 7.79 -6.50
C GLU A 842 15.77 9.24 -7.01
N GLN A 843 16.79 10.00 -6.61
CA GLN A 843 17.07 11.35 -7.07
C GLN A 843 18.00 11.34 -8.28
N ARG A 844 18.32 12.54 -8.79
CA ARG A 844 19.23 12.74 -9.92
C ARG A 844 20.64 12.94 -9.43
N PHE A 845 21.64 12.38 -10.12
CA PHE A 845 23.04 12.76 -9.96
C PHE A 845 23.55 13.37 -11.27
N GLY A 846 24.05 14.59 -11.24
CA GLY A 846 24.44 15.26 -12.49
C GLY A 846 24.91 16.70 -12.35
N ALA A 847 25.01 17.38 -13.50
CA ALA A 847 25.48 18.76 -13.63
C ALA A 847 24.79 19.50 -14.80
N SER A 848 24.79 20.83 -14.73
CA SER A 848 24.23 21.69 -15.79
C SER A 848 25.05 21.58 -17.08
N CYS A 849 24.38 21.42 -18.22
CA CYS A 849 25.02 21.37 -19.54
C CYS A 849 25.81 22.65 -19.85
N ALA A 850 25.30 23.82 -19.45
CA ALA A 850 26.01 25.10 -19.57
C ALA A 850 27.36 25.09 -18.84
N ASN A 851 27.39 24.60 -17.59
CA ASN A 851 28.64 24.51 -16.82
C ASN A 851 29.62 23.49 -17.42
N LEU A 852 29.11 22.43 -18.04
CA LEU A 852 29.93 21.44 -18.76
C LEU A 852 30.42 21.96 -20.12
N GLY A 853 29.87 23.08 -20.60
CA GLY A 853 30.10 23.58 -21.95
C GLY A 853 29.63 22.60 -23.03
N ILE A 854 28.53 21.89 -22.76
CA ILE A 854 27.80 21.03 -23.70
C ILE A 854 26.62 21.85 -24.22
N ALA A 855 26.60 22.13 -25.52
CA ALA A 855 25.53 22.88 -26.17
C ALA A 855 25.46 22.50 -27.65
N ASN A 856 24.32 22.74 -28.30
CA ASN A 856 24.14 22.48 -29.73
C ASN A 856 24.43 21.01 -30.11
N LYS A 857 25.28 20.79 -31.11
CA LYS A 857 25.67 19.47 -31.67
C LYS A 857 27.10 19.09 -31.26
N GLN A 858 27.46 19.35 -30.01
CA GLN A 858 28.78 18.99 -29.48
C GLN A 858 28.78 17.51 -29.07
N PRO A 859 29.72 16.69 -29.56
CA PRO A 859 29.90 15.33 -29.07
C PRO A 859 30.29 15.30 -27.60
N PHE A 860 29.77 14.35 -26.84
CA PHE A 860 30.13 14.14 -25.44
C PHE A 860 29.94 12.69 -25.02
N THR A 861 30.64 12.28 -23.96
CA THR A 861 30.44 10.99 -23.31
C THR A 861 30.29 11.16 -21.81
N VAL A 862 29.37 10.41 -21.22
CA VAL A 862 29.20 10.30 -19.77
C VAL A 862 29.61 8.89 -19.36
N ALA A 863 30.54 8.74 -18.41
CA ALA A 863 30.96 7.43 -17.91
C ALA A 863 30.95 7.39 -16.38
N PHE A 864 30.60 6.26 -15.79
CA PHE A 864 30.48 6.10 -14.33
C PHE A 864 30.33 4.64 -13.92
N TRP A 865 30.59 4.36 -12.64
CA TRP A 865 30.22 3.12 -11.98
C TRP A 865 28.83 3.25 -11.35
N LEU A 866 28.01 2.22 -11.50
CA LEU A 866 26.65 2.15 -10.96
C LEU A 866 26.40 0.80 -10.31
N LYS A 867 25.85 0.81 -9.10
CA LYS A 867 25.21 -0.35 -8.47
C LYS A 867 23.73 -0.08 -8.32
N LEU A 868 22.89 -0.85 -9.01
CA LEU A 868 21.43 -0.81 -8.80
C LEU A 868 21.11 -1.62 -7.55
N ASN A 869 20.47 -1.05 -6.53
CA ASN A 869 20.03 -1.81 -5.35
C ASN A 869 18.70 -2.53 -5.63
N LYS A 870 17.80 -1.85 -6.34
CA LYS A 870 16.50 -2.37 -6.82
C LYS A 870 16.15 -1.66 -8.13
N VAL A 871 15.29 -2.28 -8.93
CA VAL A 871 14.75 -1.68 -10.16
C VAL A 871 13.26 -1.95 -10.26
N GLN A 872 12.49 -0.98 -10.72
CA GLN A 872 11.07 -1.13 -11.03
C GLN A 872 10.85 -0.89 -12.52
N ASP A 873 9.70 -1.32 -13.04
CA ASP A 873 9.39 -1.10 -14.44
C ASP A 873 9.28 0.40 -14.76
N GLY A 874 9.94 0.82 -15.84
CA GLY A 874 10.02 2.23 -16.21
C GLY A 874 11.02 3.06 -15.40
N THR A 875 12.03 2.46 -14.76
CA THR A 875 13.08 3.23 -14.03
C THR A 875 13.85 4.13 -14.99
N GLN A 876 13.94 5.43 -14.73
CA GLN A 876 14.69 6.38 -15.55
C GLN A 876 16.20 6.25 -15.30
N PHE A 877 16.95 5.99 -16.36
CA PHE A 877 18.38 5.71 -16.29
C PHE A 877 19.24 6.95 -16.55
N PHE A 878 19.08 7.54 -17.73
CA PHE A 878 19.79 8.70 -18.23
C PHE A 878 18.80 9.73 -18.78
N SER A 879 19.04 11.00 -18.47
CA SER A 879 18.26 12.12 -18.97
C SER A 879 19.08 13.39 -19.18
N VAL A 880 18.63 14.19 -20.15
CA VAL A 880 19.02 15.58 -20.31
C VAL A 880 17.73 16.35 -20.52
N ALA A 881 17.40 17.26 -19.60
CA ALA A 881 16.13 17.98 -19.64
C ALA A 881 16.23 19.40 -19.08
N ASN A 882 15.44 20.30 -19.68
CA ASN A 882 15.20 21.65 -19.22
C ASN A 882 13.87 21.71 -18.44
N LYS A 883 13.96 21.91 -17.12
CA LYS A 883 12.78 21.99 -16.23
C LYS A 883 12.10 23.36 -16.21
N ASN A 884 12.55 24.32 -17.04
CA ASN A 884 11.86 25.58 -17.28
C ASN A 884 10.89 25.52 -18.48
N ASP A 885 10.94 24.47 -19.31
CA ASP A 885 10.07 24.34 -20.49
C ASP A 885 8.60 24.08 -20.14
N GLY A 886 7.72 24.05 -21.14
CA GLY A 886 6.36 23.54 -20.96
C GLY A 886 6.32 22.00 -20.96
N TRP A 887 5.31 21.41 -20.31
CA TRP A 887 4.96 20.01 -20.52
C TRP A 887 4.78 19.71 -22.02
N PRO A 888 5.26 18.56 -22.55
CA PRO A 888 5.98 17.46 -21.89
C PRO A 888 7.52 17.55 -21.96
N LEU A 889 8.07 18.67 -22.44
CA LEU A 889 9.52 18.82 -22.61
C LEU A 889 10.26 18.78 -21.26
N THR A 890 9.60 19.23 -20.20
CA THR A 890 10.10 19.16 -18.82
C THR A 890 10.44 17.75 -18.35
N ASP A 891 9.77 16.72 -18.85
CA ASP A 891 9.92 15.33 -18.36
C ASP A 891 10.52 14.39 -19.40
N TRP A 892 10.28 14.65 -20.69
CA TRP A 892 10.85 13.85 -21.77
C TRP A 892 12.17 14.46 -22.27
N GLY A 893 12.38 15.75 -22.08
CA GLY A 893 13.67 16.41 -22.31
C GLY A 893 14.24 16.25 -23.72
N TRP A 894 15.56 16.44 -23.81
CA TRP A 894 16.38 16.12 -24.97
C TRP A 894 16.62 14.61 -25.10
N VAL A 895 16.79 13.91 -23.98
CA VAL A 895 16.83 12.44 -23.92
C VAL A 895 16.11 11.93 -22.68
N TRP A 896 15.39 10.82 -22.84
CA TRP A 896 14.84 10.04 -21.75
C TRP A 896 15.07 8.54 -21.99
N SER A 897 15.01 7.77 -20.91
CA SER A 897 15.27 6.34 -20.97
C SER A 897 14.46 5.57 -19.94
N THR A 898 14.39 4.25 -20.13
CA THR A 898 13.68 3.33 -19.23
C THR A 898 14.51 2.06 -19.02
N ILE A 899 14.52 1.55 -17.79
CA ILE A 899 14.92 0.19 -17.45
C ILE A 899 13.63 -0.54 -17.07
N GLY A 900 13.45 -1.73 -17.64
CA GLY A 900 12.32 -2.59 -17.29
C GLY A 900 12.46 -3.18 -15.89
N GLY A 901 11.37 -3.68 -15.31
CA GLY A 901 11.36 -4.22 -13.94
C GLY A 901 12.29 -5.43 -13.73
N SER A 902 12.70 -6.08 -14.81
CA SER A 902 13.71 -7.14 -14.78
C SER A 902 15.14 -6.64 -14.96
N GLY A 903 15.40 -5.33 -15.06
CA GLY A 903 16.73 -4.78 -15.29
C GLY A 903 17.16 -4.70 -16.77
N ASN A 904 16.29 -5.10 -17.71
CA ASN A 904 16.60 -4.96 -19.13
C ASN A 904 16.62 -3.48 -19.51
N LEU A 905 17.63 -3.06 -20.24
CA LEU A 905 17.66 -1.70 -20.79
C LEU A 905 16.58 -1.60 -21.87
N GLY A 906 15.58 -0.76 -21.58
CA GLY A 906 14.47 -0.52 -22.49
C GLY A 906 14.91 0.41 -23.62
N TRP A 907 14.18 1.51 -23.77
CA TRP A 907 14.41 2.44 -24.87
C TRP A 907 15.24 3.61 -24.35
N ILE A 908 16.26 3.99 -25.11
CA ILE A 908 16.93 5.29 -24.96
C ILE A 908 16.47 6.16 -26.11
N THR A 909 15.71 7.21 -25.80
CA THR A 909 15.01 8.03 -26.80
C THR A 909 15.52 9.45 -26.78
N PHE A 910 15.99 9.91 -27.94
CA PHE A 910 16.43 11.27 -28.18
C PHE A 910 15.34 12.04 -28.93
N ARG A 911 14.87 13.14 -28.33
CA ARG A 911 13.86 14.04 -28.92
C ARG A 911 14.45 14.79 -30.10
N ASN A 912 13.73 14.85 -31.22
CA ASN A 912 14.18 15.56 -32.43
C ASN A 912 13.28 16.75 -32.84
N SER A 913 12.28 17.10 -32.03
CA SER A 913 11.44 18.30 -32.25
C SER A 913 10.77 18.84 -30.97
N ILE A 914 10.25 20.06 -31.03
CA ILE A 914 9.45 20.71 -29.96
C ILE A 914 8.00 20.20 -29.87
N GLN A 915 7.57 19.25 -30.70
CA GLN A 915 6.19 18.77 -30.69
C GLN A 915 5.85 18.10 -29.36
N ALA A 916 4.64 18.36 -28.85
CA ALA A 916 4.17 17.78 -27.60
C ALA A 916 3.79 16.31 -27.76
N GLU A 917 3.01 15.99 -28.79
CA GLU A 917 2.53 14.64 -29.06
C GLU A 917 3.40 13.92 -30.09
N ASN A 918 3.78 12.67 -29.78
CA ASN A 918 4.56 11.79 -30.66
C ASN A 918 5.72 12.50 -31.39
N PRO A 919 6.61 13.19 -30.66
CA PRO A 919 7.66 13.96 -31.31
C PRO A 919 8.55 13.03 -32.15
N PRO A 920 8.94 13.44 -33.37
CA PRO A 920 10.05 12.84 -34.09
C PRO A 920 11.22 12.58 -33.15
N SER A 921 11.76 11.36 -33.18
CA SER A 921 12.76 10.89 -32.24
C SER A 921 13.73 9.92 -32.88
N VAL A 922 14.92 9.77 -32.29
CA VAL A 922 15.86 8.68 -32.57
C VAL A 922 15.89 7.78 -31.35
N VAL A 923 15.52 6.51 -31.51
CA VAL A 923 15.37 5.53 -30.42
C VAL A 923 16.35 4.40 -30.62
N TYR A 924 17.04 4.01 -29.54
CA TYR A 924 17.89 2.83 -29.47
C TYR A 924 17.28 1.82 -28.50
N LYS A 925 17.11 0.57 -28.94
CA LYS A 925 16.47 -0.50 -28.18
C LYS A 925 17.47 -1.58 -27.78
N TYR A 926 17.63 -1.83 -26.49
CA TYR A 926 18.58 -2.79 -25.94
C TYR A 926 17.90 -3.98 -25.24
N ASP A 927 16.90 -4.59 -25.88
CA ASP A 927 16.09 -5.68 -25.29
C ASP A 927 16.91 -6.86 -24.77
N ASN A 928 18.07 -7.12 -25.36
CA ASN A 928 18.94 -8.23 -25.00
C ASN A 928 20.00 -7.86 -23.94
N THR A 929 20.03 -6.60 -23.50
CA THR A 929 21.00 -6.09 -22.55
C THR A 929 20.34 -5.91 -21.20
N LYS A 930 20.92 -6.50 -20.15
CA LYS A 930 20.39 -6.48 -18.78
C LYS A 930 21.44 -5.94 -17.83
N LEU A 931 21.09 -4.93 -17.04
CA LEU A 931 21.91 -4.46 -15.94
C LEU A 931 21.70 -5.36 -14.72
N PRO A 932 22.78 -5.81 -14.04
CA PRO A 932 22.63 -6.59 -12.82
C PRO A 932 22.13 -5.71 -11.67
N VAL A 933 21.27 -6.28 -10.84
CA VAL A 933 20.83 -5.68 -9.58
C VAL A 933 21.69 -6.27 -8.46
N GLY A 934 22.19 -5.43 -7.57
CA GLY A 934 23.06 -5.77 -6.45
C GLY A 934 24.56 -5.69 -6.76
N ASN A 935 24.96 -5.64 -8.04
CA ASN A 935 26.36 -5.66 -8.45
C ASN A 935 26.77 -4.36 -9.18
N TRP A 936 28.05 -4.03 -9.08
CA TRP A 936 28.63 -2.86 -9.74
C TRP A 936 28.85 -3.10 -11.23
N VAL A 937 28.46 -2.14 -12.07
CA VAL A 937 28.78 -2.11 -13.49
C VAL A 937 29.31 -0.75 -13.90
N HIS A 938 30.23 -0.74 -14.85
CA HIS A 938 30.70 0.48 -15.46
C HIS A 938 29.91 0.76 -16.75
N LEU A 939 29.46 2.00 -16.91
CA LEU A 939 28.64 2.44 -18.04
C LEU A 939 29.35 3.60 -18.73
N ALA A 940 29.34 3.62 -20.06
CA ALA A 940 29.69 4.80 -20.84
C ALA A 940 28.66 5.05 -21.95
N LEU A 941 28.10 6.26 -21.97
CA LEU A 941 27.08 6.74 -22.90
C LEU A 941 27.70 7.78 -23.83
N ALA A 942 28.02 7.39 -25.06
CA ALA A 942 28.69 8.25 -26.02
C ALA A 942 27.69 8.81 -27.05
N VAL A 943 27.59 10.13 -27.12
CA VAL A 943 26.84 10.86 -28.14
C VAL A 943 27.83 11.47 -29.11
N ASP A 944 27.71 11.12 -30.39
CA ASP A 944 28.56 11.65 -31.45
C ASP A 944 27.77 12.47 -32.48
N PHE A 945 28.47 13.43 -33.10
CA PHE A 945 27.98 14.19 -34.24
C PHE A 945 29.01 14.17 -35.36
N ASN A 946 28.62 13.65 -36.53
CA ASN A 946 29.51 13.65 -37.69
C ASN A 946 29.64 15.06 -38.32
N SER A 947 30.49 15.20 -39.34
CA SER A 947 30.73 16.47 -40.04
C SER A 947 29.48 17.06 -40.72
N SER A 948 28.45 16.26 -40.96
CA SER A 948 27.14 16.70 -41.48
C SER A 948 26.16 17.07 -40.37
N GLY A 949 26.57 17.01 -39.10
CA GLY A 949 25.75 17.30 -37.93
C GLY A 949 24.65 16.26 -37.69
N GLN A 950 24.84 15.03 -38.16
CA GLN A 950 23.99 13.89 -37.85
C GLN A 950 24.45 13.26 -36.53
N MET A 951 23.50 12.81 -35.70
CA MET A 951 23.74 12.26 -34.38
C MET A 951 23.85 10.73 -34.42
N HIS A 952 24.75 10.15 -33.64
CA HIS A 952 24.76 8.71 -33.33
C HIS A 952 24.99 8.51 -31.82
N PHE A 953 24.50 7.39 -31.28
CA PHE A 953 24.62 7.04 -29.87
C PHE A 953 25.21 5.64 -29.73
N GLU A 954 26.18 5.51 -28.83
CA GLU A 954 26.81 4.24 -28.48
C GLU A 954 26.77 4.04 -26.96
N LEU A 955 26.47 2.80 -26.55
CA LEU A 955 26.45 2.37 -25.16
C LEU A 955 27.56 1.35 -24.94
N TYR A 956 28.31 1.53 -23.86
CA TYR A 956 29.30 0.56 -23.40
C TYR A 956 28.97 0.09 -21.99
N ILE A 957 29.06 -1.21 -21.76
CA ILE A 957 28.93 -1.84 -20.45
C ILE A 957 30.21 -2.60 -20.15
N ASN A 958 30.86 -2.27 -19.04
CA ASN A 958 32.17 -2.82 -18.66
C ASN A 958 33.18 -2.75 -19.81
N GLY A 959 33.20 -1.62 -20.53
CA GLY A 959 34.14 -1.35 -21.61
C GLY A 959 33.85 -2.09 -22.93
N GLU A 960 32.81 -2.92 -22.98
CA GLU A 960 32.38 -3.60 -24.20
C GLU A 960 31.20 -2.85 -24.83
N LYS A 961 31.21 -2.71 -26.17
CA LYS A 961 30.16 -2.01 -26.91
C LYS A 961 28.89 -2.85 -27.00
N GLU A 962 27.78 -2.29 -26.55
CA GLU A 962 26.46 -2.90 -26.69
C GLU A 962 25.87 -2.63 -28.07
N THR A 963 25.34 -3.67 -28.72
CA THR A 963 24.68 -3.54 -30.02
C THR A 963 23.16 -3.41 -29.83
N PRO A 964 22.53 -2.32 -30.32
CA PRO A 964 21.08 -2.20 -30.30
C PRO A 964 20.43 -3.37 -31.03
N SER A 965 19.42 -3.97 -30.39
CA SER A 965 18.55 -4.97 -31.02
C SER A 965 17.65 -4.39 -32.11
N GLY A 966 17.38 -3.08 -32.04
CA GLY A 966 16.55 -2.33 -32.96
C GLY A 966 16.50 -0.86 -32.56
N GLY A 967 15.63 -0.12 -33.23
CA GLY A 967 15.41 1.29 -32.94
C GLY A 967 14.19 1.85 -33.65
N ARG A 968 14.04 3.17 -33.58
CA ARG A 968 13.01 3.91 -34.30
C ARG A 968 13.54 5.28 -34.68
N VAL A 969 13.35 5.68 -35.93
CA VAL A 969 13.72 6.99 -36.45
C VAL A 969 12.48 7.69 -36.97
N ASN A 970 12.12 8.81 -36.36
CA ASN A 970 10.97 9.65 -36.73
C ASN A 970 9.68 8.83 -36.95
N GLY A 971 9.40 7.88 -36.04
CA GLY A 971 8.22 7.02 -36.09
C GLY A 971 8.38 5.71 -36.88
N THR A 972 9.50 5.51 -37.59
CA THR A 972 9.75 4.30 -38.39
C THR A 972 10.71 3.35 -37.67
N ASP A 973 10.30 2.11 -37.45
CA ASP A 973 11.14 1.10 -36.78
C ASP A 973 12.34 0.69 -37.64
N THR A 974 13.48 0.43 -37.00
CA THR A 974 14.72 -0.03 -37.62
C THR A 974 15.17 -1.37 -37.03
N SER A 975 15.76 -2.24 -37.85
CA SER A 975 16.43 -3.46 -37.38
C SER A 975 17.88 -3.14 -37.02
N GLY A 976 18.30 -3.46 -35.80
CA GLY A 976 19.65 -3.15 -35.31
C GLY A 976 19.90 -1.65 -35.06
N ASP A 977 21.18 -1.28 -35.08
CA ASP A 977 21.66 0.10 -34.86
C ASP A 977 21.14 1.07 -35.93
N PRO A 978 20.44 2.16 -35.55
CA PRO A 978 20.04 3.23 -36.46
C PRO A 978 21.20 3.94 -37.17
N GLY A 979 22.43 3.91 -36.65
CA GLY A 979 23.57 4.67 -37.18
C GLY A 979 23.40 6.19 -37.04
N TYR A 980 24.12 6.97 -37.86
CA TYR A 980 24.04 8.43 -37.86
C TYR A 980 22.73 8.94 -38.47
N GLN A 981 21.97 9.72 -37.71
CA GLN A 981 20.66 10.23 -38.08
C GLN A 981 20.59 11.75 -38.11
N ASN A 982 19.78 12.30 -39.01
CA ASN A 982 19.53 13.75 -39.06
C ASN A 982 18.89 14.22 -37.76
N PHE A 983 19.54 15.17 -37.09
CA PHE A 983 19.14 15.63 -35.77
C PHE A 983 19.09 17.16 -35.70
N THR A 984 17.97 17.72 -35.25
CA THR A 984 17.66 19.16 -35.27
C THR A 984 17.39 19.74 -33.90
N TYR A 985 16.94 18.94 -32.94
CA TYR A 985 16.73 19.40 -31.57
C TYR A 985 18.07 19.49 -30.83
N VAL A 986 18.33 20.58 -30.12
CA VAL A 986 19.65 20.90 -29.55
C VAL A 986 19.56 21.06 -28.04
N ILE A 987 20.69 20.82 -27.37
CA ILE A 987 20.86 21.11 -25.94
C ILE A 987 21.06 22.63 -25.76
N ASP A 988 20.32 23.22 -24.82
CA ASP A 988 20.38 24.63 -24.43
C ASP A 988 21.13 24.86 -23.09
N GLU A 989 21.14 26.09 -22.59
CA GLU A 989 21.87 26.47 -21.37
C GLU A 989 21.17 26.05 -20.06
N TYR A 990 19.88 25.75 -20.09
CA TYR A 990 19.08 25.36 -18.93
C TYR A 990 18.97 23.84 -18.78
N ASP A 991 19.36 23.08 -19.80
CA ASP A 991 19.43 21.63 -19.75
C ASP A 991 20.37 21.15 -18.62
N VAL A 992 19.91 20.12 -17.91
CA VAL A 992 20.68 19.41 -16.89
C VAL A 992 20.89 17.98 -17.33
N LEU A 993 22.16 17.57 -17.38
CA LEU A 993 22.56 16.19 -17.63
C LEU A 993 22.51 15.43 -16.31
N ALA A 994 21.76 14.34 -16.26
CA ALA A 994 21.56 13.56 -15.04
C ALA A 994 21.46 12.05 -15.28
N ILE A 995 22.03 11.30 -14.34
CA ILE A 995 21.75 9.88 -14.12
C ILE A 995 20.62 9.78 -13.09
N GLY A 996 19.64 8.92 -13.33
CA GLY A 996 18.50 8.71 -12.44
C GLY A 996 17.46 9.85 -12.44
N GLY A 997 16.68 9.90 -11.35
CA GLY A 997 15.61 10.86 -11.12
C GLY A 997 14.22 10.44 -11.60
N THR A 998 13.20 10.84 -10.86
CA THR A 998 11.79 10.65 -11.21
C THR A 998 11.35 11.54 -12.37
N ALA A 999 10.51 11.01 -13.26
CA ALA A 999 9.87 11.77 -14.34
C ALA A 999 8.46 11.21 -14.59
N HIS A 1000 7.65 11.87 -15.42
CA HIS A 1000 6.32 11.36 -15.73
C HIS A 1000 6.35 9.91 -16.25
N GLY A 1001 5.59 9.03 -15.57
CA GLY A 1001 5.51 7.60 -15.85
C GLY A 1001 6.81 6.81 -15.55
N ARG A 1002 7.78 7.40 -14.83
CA ARG A 1002 9.09 6.80 -14.58
C ARG A 1002 9.60 7.07 -13.16
N VAL A 1003 10.11 6.02 -12.51
CA VAL A 1003 10.70 6.12 -11.16
C VAL A 1003 12.20 6.40 -11.25
N GLY A 1004 12.79 6.94 -10.18
CA GLY A 1004 14.24 7.16 -10.11
C GLY A 1004 15.02 5.90 -9.78
N ILE A 1005 16.35 5.96 -9.92
CA ILE A 1005 17.26 4.87 -9.54
C ILE A 1005 17.41 4.81 -8.01
N ASP A 1006 17.06 3.67 -7.43
CA ASP A 1006 17.60 3.27 -6.14
C ASP A 1006 18.90 2.50 -6.37
N GLY A 1007 20.01 3.18 -6.10
CA GLY A 1007 21.34 2.70 -6.41
C GLY A 1007 22.42 3.65 -5.94
N VAL A 1008 23.66 3.23 -6.14
CA VAL A 1008 24.88 3.95 -5.75
C VAL A 1008 25.67 4.28 -7.00
N ILE A 1009 26.10 5.54 -7.13
CA ILE A 1009 26.96 6.00 -8.22
C ILE A 1009 28.37 6.30 -7.70
N ASP A 1010 29.37 6.07 -8.55
CA ASP A 1010 30.78 6.29 -8.24
C ASP A 1010 31.59 6.69 -9.49
N ASN A 1011 32.72 7.37 -9.31
CA ASN A 1011 33.66 7.81 -10.36
C ASN A 1011 32.98 8.42 -11.60
N PHE A 1012 32.24 9.51 -11.42
CA PHE A 1012 31.47 10.16 -12.49
C PHE A 1012 32.38 10.97 -13.43
N GLN A 1013 32.23 10.76 -14.74
CA GLN A 1013 33.12 11.29 -15.79
C GLN A 1013 32.30 11.94 -16.90
N VAL A 1014 32.80 13.07 -17.42
CA VAL A 1014 32.30 13.69 -18.65
C VAL A 1014 33.45 14.04 -19.59
N TRP A 1015 33.37 13.49 -20.80
CA TRP A 1015 34.30 13.70 -21.91
C TRP A 1015 33.66 14.64 -22.93
N LYS A 1016 34.43 15.60 -23.47
CA LYS A 1016 33.95 16.51 -24.53
C LYS A 1016 34.17 15.93 -25.94
N LYS A 1017 33.95 14.62 -26.06
CA LYS A 1017 33.98 13.85 -27.31
C LYS A 1017 33.20 12.55 -27.12
N ALA A 1018 32.81 11.91 -28.22
CA ALA A 1018 32.49 10.50 -28.22
C ALA A 1018 33.79 9.69 -28.00
N ILE A 1019 33.76 8.72 -27.09
CA ILE A 1019 34.93 7.88 -26.78
C ILE A 1019 35.02 6.68 -27.73
N THR A 1020 36.23 6.11 -27.88
CA THR A 1020 36.43 4.83 -28.57
C THR A 1020 36.21 3.63 -27.63
N ALA A 1021 36.18 2.41 -28.17
CA ALA A 1021 36.10 1.18 -27.36
C ALA A 1021 37.29 1.02 -26.38
N ASP A 1022 38.50 1.41 -26.79
CA ASP A 1022 39.68 1.37 -25.91
C ASP A 1022 39.57 2.42 -24.79
N GLU A 1023 39.00 3.58 -25.09
CA GLU A 1023 38.73 4.63 -24.10
C GLU A 1023 37.58 4.25 -23.16
N ALA A 1024 36.59 3.49 -23.64
CA ALA A 1024 35.55 2.91 -22.80
C ALA A 1024 36.14 1.91 -21.80
N LYS A 1025 37.11 1.09 -22.21
CA LYS A 1025 37.86 0.22 -21.30
C LYS A 1025 38.73 1.00 -20.32
N LEU A 1026 39.38 2.06 -20.79
CA LEU A 1026 40.22 2.93 -19.96
C LEU A 1026 39.40 3.64 -18.87
N SER A 1027 38.19 4.12 -19.17
CA SER A 1027 37.32 4.84 -18.22
C SER A 1027 36.83 4.00 -17.04
N MET A 1028 36.87 2.66 -17.14
CA MET A 1028 36.56 1.76 -16.03
C MET A 1028 37.64 1.77 -14.94
N GLY A 1029 38.88 2.08 -15.32
CA GLY A 1029 40.05 1.91 -14.46
C GLY A 1029 40.05 2.83 -13.26
N ASP A 1030 41.01 2.59 -12.38
CA ASP A 1030 41.33 3.48 -11.27
C ASP A 1030 42.05 4.73 -11.80
N LEU A 1031 41.27 5.78 -12.08
CA LEU A 1031 41.76 6.99 -12.73
C LEU A 1031 42.49 7.90 -11.73
N ASN A 1032 43.75 8.23 -12.02
CA ASN A 1032 44.52 9.17 -11.21
C ASN A 1032 44.17 10.63 -11.56
N PRO A 1033 43.62 11.44 -10.63
CA PRO A 1033 43.30 12.84 -10.88
C PRO A 1033 44.49 13.70 -11.35
N SER A 1034 45.72 13.29 -11.00
CA SER A 1034 46.96 13.97 -11.41
C SER A 1034 47.42 13.60 -12.82
N SER A 1035 46.81 12.59 -13.45
CA SER A 1035 47.21 12.06 -14.76
C SER A 1035 46.01 11.43 -15.50
N LEU A 1036 44.98 12.24 -15.75
CA LEU A 1036 43.77 11.77 -16.42
C LEU A 1036 43.99 11.49 -17.93
N PRO A 1037 43.23 10.55 -18.51
CA PRO A 1037 43.22 10.28 -19.93
C PRO A 1037 42.96 11.50 -20.82
N SER A 1038 43.57 11.51 -22.01
CA SER A 1038 43.39 12.59 -22.99
C SER A 1038 41.95 12.67 -23.51
N GLY A 1039 41.28 13.81 -23.24
CA GLY A 1039 39.89 14.06 -23.62
C GLY A 1039 38.88 13.96 -22.47
N LEU A 1040 39.27 13.37 -21.32
CA LEU A 1040 38.50 13.43 -20.09
C LEU A 1040 38.61 14.85 -19.51
N THR A 1041 37.51 15.59 -19.56
CA THR A 1041 37.52 17.02 -19.18
C THR A 1041 37.07 17.22 -17.74
N TYR A 1042 36.02 16.50 -17.34
CA TYR A 1042 35.46 16.58 -16.00
C TYR A 1042 35.43 15.20 -15.34
N PHE A 1043 35.99 15.09 -14.14
CA PHE A 1043 36.02 13.85 -13.38
C PHE A 1043 35.77 14.12 -11.92
N TRP A 1044 34.79 13.42 -11.35
CA TRP A 1044 34.45 13.47 -9.94
C TRP A 1044 34.68 12.09 -9.36
N ASP A 1045 35.79 11.96 -8.61
CA ASP A 1045 36.18 10.71 -7.96
C ASP A 1045 35.36 10.40 -6.71
N LEU A 1046 34.64 11.39 -6.17
CA LEU A 1046 33.79 11.28 -4.97
C LEU A 1046 34.52 10.90 -3.67
N GLU A 1047 35.84 10.68 -3.72
CA GLU A 1047 36.70 10.37 -2.57
C GLU A 1047 36.89 11.56 -1.61
N THR A 1048 36.49 12.76 -2.02
CA THR A 1048 36.48 13.95 -1.17
C THR A 1048 35.05 14.35 -0.86
N ALA A 1049 34.77 14.64 0.42
CA ALA A 1049 33.46 15.12 0.84
C ALA A 1049 33.03 16.37 0.04
N ALA A 1050 31.73 16.50 -0.18
CA ALA A 1050 31.15 17.59 -0.95
C ALA A 1050 31.36 18.94 -0.26
N GLU A 1051 31.59 19.98 -1.05
CA GLU A 1051 31.60 21.36 -0.58
C GLU A 1051 30.14 21.84 -0.44
N GLY A 1052 29.59 21.68 0.77
CA GLY A 1052 28.16 21.86 1.01
C GLY A 1052 27.37 20.70 0.41
N THR A 1053 26.74 20.92 -0.75
CA THR A 1053 25.89 19.92 -1.44
C THR A 1053 26.47 19.49 -2.79
N LYS A 1054 27.70 19.90 -3.13
CA LYS A 1054 28.27 19.76 -4.48
C LYS A 1054 29.67 19.18 -4.45
N PHE A 1055 29.99 18.34 -5.42
CA PHE A 1055 31.33 17.84 -5.69
C PHE A 1055 31.98 18.67 -6.79
N MET A 1056 33.28 18.90 -6.68
CA MET A 1056 34.04 19.68 -7.66
C MET A 1056 34.86 18.77 -8.56
N SER A 1057 34.82 19.06 -9.86
CA SER A 1057 35.56 18.28 -10.87
C SER A 1057 37.07 18.42 -10.68
N LYS A 1058 37.77 17.29 -10.85
CA LYS A 1058 39.23 17.15 -10.90
C LYS A 1058 39.60 16.88 -12.37
N GLY A 1059 40.25 17.82 -13.05
CA GLY A 1059 40.56 17.69 -14.49
C GLY A 1059 40.89 19.03 -15.14
N SER A 1060 40.93 19.07 -16.48
CA SER A 1060 41.16 20.33 -17.21
C SER A 1060 40.01 21.33 -17.07
N GLY A 1061 38.79 20.82 -16.80
CA GLY A 1061 37.64 21.60 -16.37
C GLY A 1061 37.45 21.61 -14.85
N ALA A 1062 38.49 21.93 -14.08
CA ALA A 1062 38.44 21.93 -12.62
C ALA A 1062 37.36 22.86 -12.06
N SER A 1063 36.83 22.54 -10.87
CA SER A 1063 35.85 23.37 -10.12
C SER A 1063 34.44 23.48 -10.71
N ILE A 1064 34.08 22.64 -11.70
CA ILE A 1064 32.67 22.52 -12.11
C ILE A 1064 31.90 21.68 -11.09
N PRO A 1065 30.75 22.18 -10.57
CA PRO A 1065 29.97 21.45 -9.59
C PRO A 1065 29.10 20.36 -10.23
N CYS A 1066 29.03 19.20 -9.56
CA CYS A 1066 28.01 18.17 -9.78
C CYS A 1066 27.44 17.71 -8.43
N GLY A 1067 26.37 16.91 -8.46
CA GLY A 1067 25.87 16.28 -7.25
C GLY A 1067 24.45 15.78 -7.35
N VAL A 1068 23.94 15.35 -6.20
CA VAL A 1068 22.57 14.88 -6.04
C VAL A 1068 21.62 16.08 -6.08
N HIS A 1069 20.55 16.00 -6.86
CA HIS A 1069 19.55 17.06 -6.95
C HIS A 1069 18.13 16.55 -7.24
N THR A 1070 17.17 17.39 -6.86
CA THR A 1070 15.75 17.27 -7.20
C THR A 1070 15.27 18.57 -7.83
N TYR A 1071 13.97 18.67 -8.11
CA TYR A 1071 13.34 19.91 -8.56
C TYR A 1071 12.23 20.32 -7.61
N THR A 1072 12.26 21.58 -7.17
CA THR A 1072 11.12 22.19 -6.48
C THR A 1072 10.16 22.70 -7.54
N ALA A 1073 8.90 22.25 -7.50
CA ALA A 1073 7.89 22.62 -8.49
C ALA A 1073 7.71 24.15 -8.58
N SER A 1074 7.77 24.69 -9.80
CA SER A 1074 7.67 26.13 -10.06
C SER A 1074 6.92 26.38 -11.37
N GLY A 1075 5.73 27.00 -11.34
CA GLY A 1075 5.00 27.32 -12.57
C GLY A 1075 4.02 26.22 -13.03
N GLY A 1076 4.03 25.92 -14.33
CA GLY A 1076 3.13 24.98 -15.01
C GLY A 1076 3.49 23.50 -14.79
N GLU A 1077 2.75 22.60 -15.44
CA GLU A 1077 2.93 21.15 -15.30
C GLU A 1077 4.37 20.70 -15.61
N GLY A 1078 4.98 19.95 -14.68
CA GLY A 1078 6.34 19.42 -14.78
C GLY A 1078 7.48 20.41 -14.57
N GLN A 1079 7.20 21.73 -14.49
CA GLN A 1079 8.23 22.75 -14.32
C GLN A 1079 8.82 22.78 -12.89
N GLY A 1080 10.10 23.09 -12.78
CA GLY A 1080 10.77 23.16 -11.48
C GLY A 1080 12.17 23.77 -11.48
N ILE A 1081 12.58 24.23 -10.31
CA ILE A 1081 13.92 24.79 -10.07
C ILE A 1081 14.80 23.74 -9.41
N ILE A 1082 16.03 23.58 -9.91
CA ILE A 1082 17.00 22.64 -9.36
C ILE A 1082 17.26 22.92 -7.88
N THR A 1083 17.16 21.87 -7.06
CA THR A 1083 17.41 21.91 -5.62
C THR A 1083 18.45 20.86 -5.27
N TRP A 1084 19.67 21.30 -4.97
CA TRP A 1084 20.78 20.42 -4.59
C TRP A 1084 20.51 19.78 -3.24
N GLN A 1085 20.82 18.49 -3.14
CA GLN A 1085 20.60 17.68 -1.95
C GLN A 1085 21.93 17.38 -1.26
N THR A 1086 21.89 17.22 0.06
CA THR A 1086 23.07 16.76 0.79
C THR A 1086 23.34 15.31 0.39
N PRO A 1087 24.54 14.97 -0.11
CA PRO A 1087 24.83 13.60 -0.52
C PRO A 1087 24.84 12.65 0.68
N GLU A 1088 24.29 11.45 0.49
CA GLU A 1088 24.41 10.34 1.43
C GLU A 1088 25.51 9.39 0.96
N TYR A 1089 26.55 9.24 1.76
CA TYR A 1089 27.71 8.42 1.44
C TYR A 1089 27.48 6.96 1.83
N THR A 1090 28.02 6.05 1.03
CA THR A 1090 28.06 4.61 1.30
C THR A 1090 29.31 3.98 0.67
N SER A 1091 29.50 2.67 0.84
CA SER A 1091 30.57 1.96 0.16
C SER A 1091 30.45 2.10 -1.36
N GLY A 1092 31.52 2.60 -1.97
CA GLY A 1092 31.66 2.75 -3.41
C GLY A 1092 32.02 1.46 -4.13
N CYS A 1093 32.47 1.60 -5.36
CA CYS A 1093 32.85 0.51 -6.23
C CYS A 1093 34.13 -0.17 -5.70
N PRO A 1094 34.14 -1.50 -5.51
CA PRO A 1094 35.27 -2.21 -4.92
C PRO A 1094 36.46 -2.36 -5.89
N PHE A 1095 36.31 -1.95 -7.16
CA PHE A 1095 37.36 -2.04 -8.19
C PHE A 1095 38.12 -0.73 -8.38
N ILE A 1096 37.75 0.32 -7.64
CA ILE A 1096 38.40 1.62 -7.63
C ILE A 1096 39.28 1.69 -6.38
N SER A 1097 40.48 2.27 -6.48
CA SER A 1097 41.30 2.43 -5.30
C SER A 1097 40.78 3.61 -4.48
N GLY A 1098 40.60 3.39 -3.18
CA GLY A 1098 40.02 4.39 -2.29
C GLY A 1098 40.00 3.87 -0.87
N THR A 1099 40.09 4.79 0.09
CA THR A 1099 39.91 4.51 1.52
C THR A 1099 39.01 5.55 2.18
N ALA A 1100 38.35 6.39 1.37
CA ALA A 1100 37.54 7.50 1.87
C ALA A 1100 36.31 7.02 2.65
N PHE A 1101 35.77 5.84 2.32
CA PHE A 1101 34.64 5.26 3.05
C PHE A 1101 35.08 4.08 3.94
N PRO A 1102 34.97 4.21 5.28
CA PRO A 1102 35.23 3.11 6.19
C PRO A 1102 34.09 2.09 6.15
N VAL A 1103 34.43 0.82 5.96
CA VAL A 1103 33.50 -0.30 6.08
C VAL A 1103 33.66 -0.86 7.49
N GLU A 1104 32.80 -0.39 8.40
CA GLU A 1104 32.80 -0.78 9.82
C GLU A 1104 31.57 -1.60 10.17
N THR A 1105 31.79 -2.72 10.84
CA THR A 1105 30.75 -3.63 11.30
C THR A 1105 30.33 -3.28 12.72
N LYS A 1106 29.04 -3.05 12.92
CA LYS A 1106 28.48 -2.68 14.21
C LYS A 1106 27.47 -3.73 14.68
N PRO A 1107 27.51 -4.13 15.96
CA PRO A 1107 26.47 -4.96 16.54
C PRO A 1107 25.23 -4.13 16.87
N GLU A 1108 24.07 -4.62 16.46
CA GLU A 1108 22.76 -4.16 16.89
C GLU A 1108 22.06 -5.29 17.64
N TRP A 1109 21.65 -4.99 18.88
CA TRP A 1109 20.97 -5.94 19.75
C TRP A 1109 19.49 -5.60 19.83
N LYS A 1110 18.63 -6.55 19.46
CA LYS A 1110 17.18 -6.46 19.61
C LYS A 1110 16.73 -7.42 20.70
N ALA A 1111 16.44 -6.87 21.89
CA ALA A 1111 15.98 -7.61 23.05
C ALA A 1111 14.68 -6.96 23.57
N LYS A 1112 13.52 -7.46 23.12
CA LYS A 1112 12.22 -6.92 23.54
C LYS A 1112 12.06 -7.04 25.05
N LYS A 1113 11.52 -5.98 25.69
CA LYS A 1113 11.26 -5.91 27.14
C LYS A 1113 12.51 -6.00 28.03
N ALA A 1114 13.70 -5.98 27.42
CA ALA A 1114 14.97 -5.90 28.12
C ALA A 1114 15.44 -4.44 28.19
N THR A 1115 16.08 -4.07 29.28
CA THR A 1115 16.94 -2.88 29.31
C THR A 1115 18.34 -3.31 28.90
N ILE A 1116 18.85 -2.76 27.80
CA ILE A 1116 20.26 -2.91 27.40
C ILE A 1116 21.08 -1.95 28.25
N VAL A 1117 21.83 -2.47 29.21
CA VAL A 1117 22.60 -1.70 30.20
C VAL A 1117 23.93 -1.25 29.61
N GLU A 1118 24.55 -2.13 28.82
CA GLU A 1118 25.87 -1.93 28.21
C GLU A 1118 25.92 -2.74 26.92
N SER A 1119 26.57 -2.21 25.87
CA SER A 1119 26.85 -2.96 24.65
C SER A 1119 28.10 -2.44 23.96
N GLU A 1120 28.96 -3.34 23.52
CA GLU A 1120 30.18 -3.03 22.76
C GLU A 1120 30.49 -4.16 21.79
N GLY A 1121 31.30 -3.88 20.76
CA GLY A 1121 31.78 -4.93 19.86
C GLY A 1121 32.39 -4.41 18.57
N THR A 1122 33.12 -5.30 17.91
CA THR A 1122 33.70 -5.15 16.58
C THR A 1122 33.09 -6.20 15.63
N ASP A 1123 33.56 -6.25 14.38
CA ASP A 1123 33.27 -7.33 13.46
C ASP A 1123 33.53 -8.75 14.02
N GLN A 1124 34.60 -8.92 14.80
CA GLN A 1124 35.06 -10.23 15.25
C GLN A 1124 34.54 -10.68 16.62
N ALA A 1125 34.23 -9.75 17.52
CA ALA A 1125 33.72 -10.08 18.85
C ALA A 1125 33.00 -8.90 19.51
N GLY A 1126 32.06 -9.20 20.41
CA GLY A 1126 31.38 -8.18 21.20
C GLY A 1126 30.46 -8.76 22.25
N SER A 1127 29.84 -7.88 23.03
CA SER A 1127 28.97 -8.25 24.15
C SER A 1127 27.86 -7.24 24.40
N ALA A 1128 26.81 -7.68 25.10
CA ALA A 1128 25.78 -6.81 25.66
C ALA A 1128 25.32 -7.33 27.01
N LYS A 1129 24.94 -6.43 27.91
CA LYS A 1129 24.29 -6.74 29.18
C LYS A 1129 22.83 -6.35 29.11
N LEU A 1130 21.96 -7.30 29.43
CA LEU A 1130 20.51 -7.14 29.38
C LEU A 1130 19.93 -7.38 30.77
N THR A 1131 18.90 -6.64 31.14
CA THR A 1131 18.11 -6.94 32.34
C THR A 1131 16.63 -6.99 31.98
N TYR A 1132 15.90 -7.93 32.57
CA TYR A 1132 14.47 -8.08 32.37
C TYR A 1132 13.74 -7.79 33.69
N ALA A 1133 12.86 -6.80 33.69
CA ALA A 1133 12.15 -6.39 34.90
C ALA A 1133 11.02 -7.36 35.31
N LYS A 1134 10.61 -8.26 34.41
CA LYS A 1134 9.48 -9.18 34.61
C LYS A 1134 9.90 -10.59 34.21
N GLY A 1135 9.28 -11.58 34.85
CA GLY A 1135 9.46 -12.98 34.47
C GLY A 1135 8.79 -13.29 33.13
N GLY A 1136 9.34 -14.23 32.37
CA GLY A 1136 8.87 -14.64 31.06
C GLY A 1136 9.96 -15.30 30.19
N ASP A 1137 9.55 -15.77 29.02
CA ASP A 1137 10.46 -16.30 28.00
C ASP A 1137 10.79 -15.19 26.99
N TYR A 1138 12.07 -14.86 26.85
CA TYR A 1138 12.55 -13.79 25.99
C TYR A 1138 13.54 -14.29 24.94
N SER A 1139 13.53 -13.64 23.78
CA SER A 1139 14.50 -13.87 22.70
C SER A 1139 15.34 -12.62 22.49
N VAL A 1140 16.62 -12.82 22.18
CA VAL A 1140 17.55 -11.75 21.83
C VAL A 1140 18.09 -12.02 20.44
N THR A 1141 17.95 -11.05 19.55
CA THR A 1141 18.55 -11.12 18.21
C THR A 1141 19.74 -10.18 18.16
N LEU A 1142 20.89 -10.72 17.74
CA LEU A 1142 22.07 -9.93 17.35
C LEU A 1142 22.06 -9.80 15.83
N THR A 1143 22.30 -8.58 15.35
CA THR A 1143 22.60 -8.29 13.96
C THR A 1143 23.99 -7.65 13.88
N LEU A 1144 24.89 -8.22 13.08
CA LEU A 1144 26.13 -7.55 12.68
C LEU A 1144 25.92 -6.93 11.31
N ALA A 1145 26.08 -5.63 11.18
CA ALA A 1145 25.85 -4.92 9.93
C ALA A 1145 26.97 -3.94 9.61
N ASN A 1146 27.33 -3.87 8.32
CA ASN A 1146 28.18 -2.84 7.73
C ASN A 1146 27.55 -2.34 6.42
N SER A 1147 28.23 -1.47 5.68
CA SER A 1147 27.73 -0.90 4.42
C SER A 1147 27.61 -1.92 3.26
N LEU A 1148 28.20 -3.12 3.40
CA LEU A 1148 28.14 -4.18 2.40
C LEU A 1148 26.97 -5.15 2.63
N GLY A 1149 26.53 -5.30 3.88
CA GLY A 1149 25.39 -6.14 4.25
C GLY A 1149 25.32 -6.44 5.74
N SER A 1150 24.55 -7.45 6.10
CA SER A 1150 24.31 -7.83 7.50
C SER A 1150 24.15 -9.34 7.66
N ASP A 1151 24.49 -9.85 8.84
CA ASP A 1151 24.12 -11.19 9.29
C ASP A 1151 23.41 -11.11 10.65
N SER A 1152 22.45 -11.99 10.90
CA SER A 1152 21.63 -11.97 12.12
C SER A 1152 21.47 -13.35 12.72
N LYS A 1153 21.68 -13.46 14.03
CA LYS A 1153 21.50 -14.69 14.81
C LYS A 1153 20.59 -14.39 15.99
N THR A 1154 19.55 -15.20 16.17
CA THR A 1154 18.70 -15.13 17.36
C THR A 1154 19.18 -16.16 18.35
N PHE A 1155 19.43 -15.72 19.58
CA PHE A 1155 19.81 -16.59 20.69
C PHE A 1155 18.67 -17.56 21.02
N SER A 1156 19.02 -18.64 21.72
CA SER A 1156 18.06 -19.52 22.39
C SER A 1156 17.20 -18.76 23.42
N VAL A 1157 16.32 -19.44 24.15
CA VAL A 1157 15.38 -18.75 25.05
C VAL A 1157 16.06 -18.31 26.35
N ILE A 1158 15.85 -17.04 26.75
CA ILE A 1158 16.16 -16.55 28.09
C ILE A 1158 14.90 -16.68 28.94
N LYS A 1159 14.91 -17.60 29.89
CA LYS A 1159 13.83 -17.78 30.86
C LYS A 1159 14.12 -16.89 32.06
N VAL A 1160 13.24 -15.94 32.33
CA VAL A 1160 13.36 -15.05 33.48
C VAL A 1160 12.33 -15.49 34.51
N ASP A 1161 12.79 -15.97 35.66
CA ASP A 1161 11.93 -16.29 36.79
C ASP A 1161 11.47 -14.98 37.45
N ALA A 1162 10.22 -14.91 37.88
CA ALA A 1162 9.72 -13.71 38.55
C ALA A 1162 10.39 -13.61 39.93
N THR A 1163 11.04 -12.49 40.24
CA THR A 1163 11.59 -12.26 41.58
C THR A 1163 10.44 -12.30 42.58
N ASP A 1164 10.50 -13.24 43.52
CA ASP A 1164 9.67 -13.26 44.73
C ASP A 1164 10.00 -12.02 45.58
N ALA A 1165 9.45 -10.86 45.20
CA ALA A 1165 9.32 -9.74 46.09
C ALA A 1165 8.39 -10.18 47.22
N ILE A 1166 8.99 -10.53 48.35
CA ILE A 1166 8.35 -10.66 49.65
C ILE A 1166 7.36 -9.50 49.80
N GLY A 1167 6.06 -9.81 49.74
CA GLY A 1167 4.99 -8.87 50.08
C GLY A 1167 4.14 -8.33 48.93
N SER A 1168 3.78 -9.12 47.92
CA SER A 1168 2.51 -8.91 47.22
C SER A 1168 1.58 -10.08 47.52
N VAL A 1169 0.37 -9.76 47.97
CA VAL A 1169 -0.69 -10.74 48.25
C VAL A 1169 -1.08 -11.34 46.91
N ALA A 1170 -0.47 -12.46 46.55
CA ALA A 1170 -0.87 -13.24 45.40
C ALA A 1170 -2.33 -13.65 45.59
N GLU A 1171 -3.19 -13.15 44.70
CA GLU A 1171 -4.55 -13.65 44.57
C GLU A 1171 -4.50 -15.17 44.43
N THR A 1172 -5.29 -15.83 45.27
CA THR A 1172 -5.38 -17.26 45.49
C THR A 1172 -5.95 -18.00 44.27
N GLU A 1173 -5.19 -18.10 43.18
CA GLU A 1173 -5.55 -18.92 42.03
C GLU A 1173 -4.96 -20.34 42.13
N MET A 1174 -5.81 -21.36 41.93
CA MET A 1174 -5.43 -22.77 41.90
C MET A 1174 -4.63 -23.08 40.62
N LYS A 1175 -3.35 -23.46 40.74
CA LYS A 1175 -2.46 -23.77 39.60
C LYS A 1175 -2.44 -25.28 39.30
N ALA A 1176 -2.31 -25.64 38.02
CA ALA A 1176 -2.12 -27.02 37.59
C ALA A 1176 -1.12 -27.10 36.44
N TYR A 1177 -0.16 -28.02 36.54
CA TYR A 1177 0.94 -28.16 35.58
C TYR A 1177 1.49 -29.59 35.55
N THR A 1178 2.25 -29.94 34.51
CA THR A 1178 2.88 -31.26 34.34
C THR A 1178 4.38 -31.18 34.62
N VAL A 1179 4.92 -32.13 35.38
CA VAL A 1179 6.37 -32.33 35.55
C VAL A 1179 6.67 -33.81 35.29
N GLY A 1180 7.41 -34.10 34.23
CA GLY A 1180 7.66 -35.48 33.80
C GLY A 1180 6.35 -36.23 33.51
N GLU A 1181 6.13 -37.34 34.23
CA GLU A 1181 4.96 -38.22 34.05
C GLU A 1181 3.75 -37.85 34.92
N ASP A 1182 3.84 -36.74 35.67
CA ASP A 1182 2.86 -36.38 36.69
C ASP A 1182 2.25 -34.99 36.48
N VAL A 1183 0.99 -34.88 36.86
CA VAL A 1183 0.25 -33.64 37.00
C VAL A 1183 0.29 -33.21 38.47
N PHE A 1184 0.67 -31.97 38.70
CA PHE A 1184 0.62 -31.31 40.01
C PHE A 1184 -0.52 -30.30 40.01
N VAL A 1185 -1.30 -30.30 41.10
CA VAL A 1185 -2.35 -29.32 41.36
C VAL A 1185 -2.08 -28.66 42.70
N ASP A 1186 -1.95 -27.34 42.70
CA ASP A 1186 -1.69 -26.52 43.87
C ASP A 1186 -3.01 -25.99 44.42
N PHE A 1187 -3.39 -26.45 45.62
CA PHE A 1187 -4.65 -26.07 46.25
C PHE A 1187 -4.46 -24.85 47.15
N ALA A 1188 -5.18 -23.77 46.86
CA ALA A 1188 -5.10 -22.53 47.64
C ALA A 1188 -5.86 -22.60 48.98
N GLU A 1189 -6.93 -23.39 49.07
CA GLU A 1189 -7.82 -23.43 50.23
C GLU A 1189 -7.92 -24.84 50.84
N THR A 1190 -8.20 -24.92 52.14
CA THR A 1190 -8.56 -26.18 52.81
C THR A 1190 -9.90 -26.71 52.29
N GLY A 1191 -10.00 -28.01 52.05
CA GLY A 1191 -11.26 -28.64 51.62
C GLY A 1191 -11.12 -30.06 51.08
N ASN A 1192 -12.26 -30.67 50.76
CA ASN A 1192 -12.31 -31.95 50.08
C ASN A 1192 -12.46 -31.71 48.57
N TYR A 1193 -11.46 -32.14 47.80
CA TYR A 1193 -11.44 -31.97 46.36
C TYR A 1193 -11.50 -33.31 45.64
N GLY A 1194 -12.27 -33.37 44.55
CA GLY A 1194 -12.19 -34.43 43.55
C GLY A 1194 -11.32 -33.94 42.39
N VAL A 1195 -10.26 -34.67 42.05
CA VAL A 1195 -9.40 -34.34 40.92
C VAL A 1195 -9.47 -35.48 39.91
N ALA A 1196 -9.83 -35.16 38.67
CA ALA A 1196 -9.97 -36.12 37.59
C ALA A 1196 -9.20 -35.68 36.34
N LEU A 1197 -8.55 -36.63 35.68
CA LEU A 1197 -7.89 -36.48 34.38
C LEU A 1197 -8.70 -37.23 33.33
N TYR A 1198 -9.04 -36.54 32.25
CA TYR A 1198 -9.72 -37.09 31.09
C TYR A 1198 -8.81 -37.02 29.87
N THR A 1199 -8.85 -38.01 28.99
CA THR A 1199 -8.32 -37.87 27.62
C THR A 1199 -9.22 -36.95 26.80
N ILE A 1200 -8.72 -36.45 25.66
CA ILE A 1200 -9.44 -35.49 24.80
C ILE A 1200 -10.75 -36.05 24.22
N ASP A 1201 -10.87 -37.37 24.13
CA ASP A 1201 -12.10 -38.10 23.74
C ASP A 1201 -13.12 -38.25 24.88
N GLY A 1202 -12.83 -37.69 26.07
CA GLY A 1202 -13.75 -37.65 27.21
C GLY A 1202 -13.67 -38.86 28.15
N ARG A 1203 -12.73 -39.80 27.97
CA ARG A 1203 -12.55 -40.94 28.89
C ARG A 1203 -11.77 -40.54 30.14
N CYS A 1204 -12.31 -40.81 31.34
CA CYS A 1204 -11.60 -40.59 32.61
C CYS A 1204 -10.49 -41.62 32.79
N ILE A 1205 -9.25 -41.16 32.98
CA ILE A 1205 -8.07 -42.02 33.12
C ILE A 1205 -7.64 -42.14 34.58
N VAL A 1206 -7.77 -41.05 35.36
CA VAL A 1206 -7.46 -41.04 36.80
C VAL A 1206 -8.46 -40.16 37.51
N GLN A 1207 -9.00 -40.63 38.64
CA GLN A 1207 -9.81 -39.84 39.55
C GLN A 1207 -9.34 -40.07 40.98
N LYS A 1208 -9.17 -38.99 41.74
CA LYS A 1208 -8.69 -39.03 43.11
C LYS A 1208 -9.45 -38.02 43.97
N SER A 1209 -10.00 -38.48 45.08
CA SER A 1209 -10.51 -37.59 46.13
C SER A 1209 -9.37 -37.31 47.12
N VAL A 1210 -9.19 -36.04 47.48
CA VAL A 1210 -8.14 -35.58 48.36
C VAL A 1210 -8.67 -34.54 49.33
N THR A 1211 -8.39 -34.73 50.62
CA THR A 1211 -8.57 -33.70 51.63
C THR A 1211 -7.27 -32.92 51.72
N VAL A 1212 -7.31 -31.63 51.41
CA VAL A 1212 -6.13 -30.76 51.45
C VAL A 1212 -6.21 -29.80 52.64
N GLY A 1213 -5.10 -29.62 53.33
CA GLY A 1213 -4.94 -28.68 54.44
C GLY A 1213 -4.94 -27.19 54.03
N GLY A 1214 -4.91 -26.91 52.72
CA GLY A 1214 -4.69 -25.57 52.16
C GLY A 1214 -3.20 -25.32 51.91
N LYS A 1215 -2.87 -24.70 50.76
CA LYS A 1215 -1.50 -24.56 50.22
C LYS A 1215 -0.75 -25.89 50.02
N GLU A 1216 -1.49 -26.97 49.77
CA GLU A 1216 -0.91 -28.29 49.52
C GLU A 1216 -0.89 -28.61 48.02
N LYS A 1217 0.13 -29.36 47.60
CA LYS A 1217 0.28 -29.85 46.23
C LYS A 1217 -0.15 -31.30 46.14
N VAL A 1218 -1.04 -31.61 45.20
CA VAL A 1218 -1.47 -32.99 44.94
C VAL A 1218 -0.90 -33.46 43.62
N ARG A 1219 -0.17 -34.57 43.69
CA ARG A 1219 0.39 -35.28 42.54
C ARG A 1219 -0.59 -36.33 42.01
N ILE A 1220 -0.73 -36.37 40.69
CA ILE A 1220 -1.52 -37.36 39.96
C ILE A 1220 -0.70 -37.87 38.78
N HIS A 1221 -0.47 -39.17 38.74
CA HIS A 1221 0.27 -39.80 37.66
C HIS A 1221 -0.60 -39.89 36.39
N ALA A 1222 -0.12 -39.37 35.26
CA ALA A 1222 -0.82 -39.47 33.98
C ALA A 1222 -0.19 -40.60 33.17
N PRO A 1223 -0.84 -41.78 32.98
CA PRO A 1223 -0.15 -43.01 32.57
C PRO A 1223 0.31 -43.04 31.10
N GLN A 1224 -0.22 -42.20 30.21
CA GLN A 1224 0.14 -42.19 28.78
C GLN A 1224 0.65 -40.81 28.30
N GLN A 1225 1.52 -40.76 27.30
CA GLN A 1225 1.90 -39.48 26.65
C GLN A 1225 0.70 -38.91 25.89
N GLY A 1226 0.52 -37.59 25.92
CA GLY A 1226 -0.59 -36.93 25.21
C GLY A 1226 -1.27 -35.80 25.98
N VAL A 1227 -2.38 -35.33 25.41
CA VAL A 1227 -3.17 -34.20 25.93
C VAL A 1227 -4.27 -34.71 26.87
N TYR A 1228 -4.36 -34.09 28.04
CA TYR A 1228 -5.35 -34.37 29.06
C TYR A 1228 -6.17 -33.13 29.41
N ILE A 1229 -7.38 -33.36 29.90
CA ILE A 1229 -8.22 -32.35 30.56
C ILE A 1229 -8.25 -32.69 32.04
N LEU A 1230 -7.63 -31.85 32.85
CA LEU A 1230 -7.77 -31.86 34.30
C LEU A 1230 -9.10 -31.20 34.67
N ARG A 1231 -9.84 -31.84 35.58
CA ARG A 1231 -11.03 -31.29 36.21
C ARG A 1231 -10.90 -31.42 37.71
N VAL A 1232 -11.03 -30.29 38.42
CA VAL A 1232 -10.99 -30.22 39.88
C VAL A 1232 -12.35 -29.78 40.39
N GLU A 1233 -12.91 -30.54 41.32
CA GLU A 1233 -14.21 -30.29 41.94
C GLU A 1233 -14.04 -30.09 43.44
N LYS A 1234 -14.72 -29.09 44.01
CA LYS A 1234 -14.86 -28.90 45.46
C LYS A 1234 -16.34 -29.04 45.78
N ASP A 1235 -16.69 -29.93 46.71
CA ASP A 1235 -18.08 -30.18 47.14
C ASP A 1235 -19.07 -30.44 45.98
N GLY A 1236 -18.63 -31.15 44.93
CA GLY A 1236 -19.43 -31.51 43.76
C GLY A 1236 -19.58 -30.42 42.68
N LYS A 1237 -18.88 -29.28 42.80
CA LYS A 1237 -18.81 -28.23 41.76
C LYS A 1237 -17.41 -28.12 41.19
N THR A 1238 -17.30 -28.03 39.86
CA THR A 1238 -16.00 -27.82 39.19
C THR A 1238 -15.47 -26.42 39.51
N VAL A 1239 -14.29 -26.37 40.12
CA VAL A 1239 -13.58 -25.14 40.51
C VAL A 1239 -12.39 -24.85 39.59
N ARG A 1240 -11.90 -25.84 38.83
CA ARG A 1240 -10.87 -25.65 37.80
C ARG A 1240 -11.02 -26.70 36.70
N SER A 1241 -10.85 -26.27 35.46
CA SER A 1241 -10.61 -27.15 34.32
C SER A 1241 -9.37 -26.65 33.57
N ALA A 1242 -8.43 -27.53 33.23
CA ALA A 1242 -7.20 -27.16 32.55
C ALA A 1242 -6.78 -28.20 31.51
N LYS A 1243 -6.37 -27.74 30.33
CA LYS A 1243 -5.74 -28.60 29.32
C LYS A 1243 -4.26 -28.73 29.65
N LEU A 1244 -3.79 -29.97 29.79
CA LEU A 1244 -2.42 -30.30 30.16
C LEU A 1244 -1.80 -31.19 29.07
N LEU A 1245 -0.52 -30.97 28.77
CA LEU A 1245 0.23 -31.79 27.82
C LEU A 1245 1.32 -32.56 28.58
N ARG A 1246 1.21 -33.89 28.61
CA ARG A 1246 2.36 -34.73 28.97
C ARG A 1246 3.20 -34.90 27.70
N LYS A 1247 4.33 -34.17 27.66
CA LYS A 1247 5.32 -34.24 26.58
C LYS A 1247 6.00 -35.60 26.53
#